data_AF-A0AAV3A0P8-F1
#
_entry.id   AF-A0AAV3A0P8-F1
#
_cell.length_a   1.000
_cell.length_b   1.000
_cell.length_c   1.000
_cell.angle_alpha   90.00
_cell.angle_beta   90.00
_cell.angle_gamma   90.00
#
_symmetry.space_group_name_H-M   'P 1'
#
loop_
_entity.id
_entity.type
_entity.pdbx_description
1 polymer ?
#
loop_
_entity_poly.entity_id
_entity_poly.type
_entity_poly.pdbx_seq_one_letter_code
_entity_poly.pdbx_strand_id
1 'polypeptide(L)'
;MCAPGYVSSGLERFMTNDGTYCMDECHENKCGDHARCENTAGGFNCSCLEGYQPSSGSLYFKPGDGTYCQENLKIKCHLDNRCVSANINQTIIKVSTIKEPIAVLEEIQKNTEKDILPVDVISYVEVLAASVPKLSTINKTAENTETLTNTTLTTFVNTVNNFVEKDKITVWKKLTDESRRMSITKLLHTTEQLALDMSQNFKKTTQLDVDASDMALKLFTFDSNHMKHIHPHAYMDGDYIKISPKKKETPTPNGTVSIVFLRYNSIGELLASPENQVLAEDNNSLEFSELVNSPIIAAAINSKPPTLYQLEKVTFTLKHLKQFTEPETAKCAFWKYSVETLHGEWSTEGCEVENANANYTTCKCNHLTHFAILMTSSSHTQVSVHHSVLTRITQLGIIISLICLSLCIFTFFFFSEIQSTRTTIHKNLCCALFLAELLFLIGINMTKNKLLCAVIAGMLHYFFLAAFAWMCIEGIHLYLIVVGVIYNRGFLHKNFYIFGYFGPAVVVGVSAILGYKYYGTDKVCWLSTENNFIWSFIGPACLIILVNLMAFGVIIYKVFRHTAMLKPEGSCYENIRSCARGALALLFLLGATWMFGVLHVVNGSVVTAYLFTISNAFQGMFIFIFQCVLSKKIQEEYYRLFKNVPCCLMCLR
;
A
#
# COMPACT_ATOMS: atom_id res chain seq x y z
N MET A 1 6.69 21.36 -58.44
CA MET A 1 5.35 21.11 -57.89
C MET A 1 5.50 20.69 -56.45
N CYS A 2 4.67 21.22 -55.57
CA CYS A 2 4.65 20.81 -54.17
C CYS A 2 4.15 19.38 -54.01
N ALA A 3 4.55 18.76 -52.89
CA ALA A 3 3.93 17.52 -52.45
C ALA A 3 2.46 17.77 -52.08
N PRO A 4 1.60 16.75 -52.15
CA PRO A 4 0.22 16.88 -51.70
C PRO A 4 0.12 17.37 -50.24
N GLY A 5 -0.79 18.32 -49.96
CA GLY A 5 -0.91 18.99 -48.65
C GLY A 5 0.00 20.23 -48.49
N TYR A 6 0.69 20.63 -49.55
CA TYR A 6 1.52 21.84 -49.56
C TYR A 6 1.15 22.73 -50.76
N VAL A 7 1.04 24.03 -50.51
CA VAL A 7 0.76 25.06 -51.52
C VAL A 7 2.04 25.78 -51.90
N SER A 8 2.23 26.05 -53.20
CA SER A 8 3.37 26.83 -53.68
C SER A 8 3.23 28.30 -53.28
N SER A 9 4.31 28.92 -52.81
CA SER A 9 4.38 30.37 -52.58
C SER A 9 4.38 31.19 -53.88
N GLY A 10 4.50 30.54 -55.03
CA GLY A 10 4.49 31.17 -56.35
C GLY A 10 4.00 30.23 -57.44
N LEU A 11 4.81 30.00 -58.48
CA LEU A 11 4.43 29.18 -59.64
C LEU A 11 4.29 27.69 -59.28
N GLU A 12 3.38 26.97 -59.95
CA GLU A 12 3.16 25.52 -59.72
C GLU A 12 4.37 24.66 -60.13
N ARG A 13 5.14 25.14 -61.12
CA ARG A 13 6.40 24.52 -61.56
C ARG A 13 7.57 25.37 -61.10
N PHE A 14 8.38 24.79 -60.23
CA PHE A 14 9.57 25.43 -59.67
C PHE A 14 10.66 25.55 -60.73
N MET A 15 11.24 26.74 -60.85
CA MET A 15 12.48 26.98 -61.57
C MET A 15 13.63 27.11 -60.57
N THR A 16 14.84 26.69 -60.95
CA THR A 16 16.01 26.81 -60.08
C THR A 16 16.24 28.29 -59.70
N ASN A 17 16.31 28.56 -58.40
CA ASN A 17 16.55 29.89 -57.79
C ASN A 17 15.45 30.95 -57.99
N ASP A 18 14.19 30.56 -58.22
CA ASP A 18 13.06 31.50 -58.33
C ASP A 18 12.48 31.98 -56.99
N GLY A 19 13.02 31.51 -55.85
CA GLY A 19 12.56 31.87 -54.51
C GLY A 19 11.23 31.23 -54.11
N THR A 20 10.69 30.31 -54.91
CA THR A 20 9.46 29.59 -54.57
C THR A 20 9.73 28.46 -53.57
N TYR A 21 8.81 28.27 -52.64
CA TYR A 21 8.87 27.22 -51.62
C TYR A 21 7.46 26.68 -51.34
N CYS A 22 7.40 25.49 -50.79
CA CYS A 22 6.16 24.84 -50.41
C CYS A 22 5.76 25.22 -48.99
N MET A 23 4.60 25.86 -48.85
CA MET A 23 3.96 26.15 -47.57
C MET A 23 3.05 25.00 -47.19
N ASP A 24 3.17 24.53 -45.95
CA ASP A 24 2.27 23.53 -45.39
C ASP A 24 0.86 24.13 -45.25
N GLU A 25 -0.14 23.52 -45.86
CA GLU A 25 -1.51 24.03 -45.84
C GLU A 25 -2.13 24.04 -44.44
N CYS A 26 -1.59 23.25 -43.51
CA CYS A 26 -2.01 23.15 -42.11
C CYS A 26 -1.17 24.01 -41.13
N HIS A 27 -0.24 24.85 -41.61
CA HIS A 27 0.63 25.67 -40.75
C HIS A 27 -0.12 26.74 -39.95
N GLU A 28 -1.18 27.30 -40.52
CA GLU A 28 -2.13 28.19 -39.84
C GLU A 28 -3.43 27.41 -39.62
N ASN A 29 -4.08 27.55 -38.47
CA ASN A 29 -5.24 26.75 -38.08
C ASN A 29 -6.49 27.08 -38.93
N LYS A 30 -6.52 26.64 -40.19
CA LYS A 30 -7.56 26.93 -41.18
C LYS A 30 -8.89 26.24 -40.92
N CYS A 31 -8.90 25.23 -40.05
CA CYS A 31 -10.06 24.39 -39.77
C CYS A 31 -11.05 24.97 -38.74
N GLY A 32 -10.75 26.15 -38.19
CA GLY A 32 -11.57 26.81 -37.17
C GLY A 32 -11.30 26.29 -35.75
N ASP A 33 -12.06 26.80 -34.78
CA ASP A 33 -11.91 26.45 -33.38
C ASP A 33 -12.28 24.98 -33.11
N HIS A 34 -11.51 24.34 -32.23
CA HIS A 34 -11.68 22.94 -31.83
C HIS A 34 -11.59 21.92 -32.98
N ALA A 35 -10.91 22.27 -34.07
CA ALA A 35 -10.62 21.40 -35.19
C ALA A 35 -9.11 21.19 -35.38
N ARG A 36 -8.74 20.05 -35.98
CA ARG A 36 -7.39 19.68 -36.41
C ARG A 36 -7.34 19.62 -37.92
N CYS A 37 -6.26 20.14 -38.49
CA CYS A 37 -5.94 20.04 -39.91
C CYS A 37 -5.02 18.85 -40.19
N GLU A 38 -5.37 18.02 -41.18
CA GLU A 38 -4.56 16.91 -41.66
C GLU A 38 -4.29 17.04 -43.17
N ASN A 39 -3.01 17.03 -43.56
CA ASN A 39 -2.60 17.05 -44.96
C ASN A 39 -2.96 15.73 -45.66
N THR A 40 -3.55 15.83 -46.85
CA THR A 40 -4.06 14.70 -47.66
C THR A 40 -3.60 14.79 -49.12
N ALA A 41 -3.76 13.71 -49.88
CA ALA A 41 -3.43 13.72 -51.30
C ALA A 41 -4.33 14.67 -52.09
N GLY A 42 -3.81 15.85 -52.46
CA GLY A 42 -4.51 16.87 -53.24
C GLY A 42 -5.07 18.04 -52.41
N GLY A 43 -4.76 18.13 -51.12
CA GLY A 43 -5.16 19.25 -50.25
C GLY A 43 -5.09 18.87 -48.76
N PHE A 44 -5.93 19.46 -47.92
CA PHE A 44 -6.03 19.13 -46.50
C PHE A 44 -7.48 18.85 -46.08
N ASN A 45 -7.69 18.04 -45.05
CA ASN A 45 -8.98 17.78 -44.41
C ASN A 45 -8.99 18.30 -42.98
N CYS A 46 -10.16 18.73 -42.53
CA CYS A 46 -10.40 19.12 -41.15
C CYS A 46 -11.18 18.03 -40.41
N SER A 47 -10.79 17.76 -39.16
CA SER A 47 -11.50 16.87 -38.24
C SER A 47 -11.68 17.56 -36.89
N CYS A 48 -12.71 17.21 -36.11
CA CYS A 48 -12.89 17.81 -34.79
C CYS A 48 -11.91 17.21 -33.76
N LEU A 49 -11.43 18.04 -32.84
CA LEU A 49 -10.65 17.60 -31.69
C LEU A 49 -11.50 16.72 -30.76
N GLU A 50 -10.82 15.89 -29.98
CA GLU A 50 -11.47 15.04 -28.98
C GLU A 50 -12.35 15.89 -28.04
N GLY A 51 -13.61 15.48 -27.84
CA GLY A 51 -14.61 16.27 -27.13
C GLY A 51 -15.65 16.96 -28.02
N TYR A 52 -15.40 17.06 -29.32
CA TYR A 52 -16.24 17.79 -30.27
C TYR A 52 -16.68 16.91 -31.44
N GLN A 53 -17.84 17.20 -32.01
CA GLN A 53 -18.37 16.52 -33.20
C GLN A 53 -18.72 17.56 -34.28
N PRO A 54 -18.56 17.21 -35.58
CA PRO A 54 -18.91 18.11 -36.66
C PRO A 54 -20.43 18.32 -36.75
N SER A 55 -20.87 19.57 -36.91
CA SER A 55 -22.29 19.93 -37.04
C SER A 55 -22.98 19.27 -38.24
N SER A 56 -22.23 18.91 -39.29
CA SER A 56 -22.70 18.21 -40.48
C SER A 56 -22.74 16.68 -40.34
N GLY A 57 -22.16 16.12 -39.27
CA GLY A 57 -22.05 14.67 -39.06
C GLY A 57 -20.99 13.96 -39.92
N SER A 58 -20.29 14.67 -40.82
CA SER A 58 -19.18 14.12 -41.62
C SER A 58 -17.89 14.11 -40.82
N LEU A 59 -17.22 12.96 -40.71
CA LEU A 59 -15.97 12.80 -39.93
C LEU A 59 -14.86 13.77 -40.38
N TYR A 60 -14.83 14.07 -41.68
CA TYR A 60 -13.94 15.06 -42.28
C TYR A 60 -14.75 16.13 -43.01
N PHE A 61 -14.31 17.39 -42.92
CA PHE A 61 -14.93 18.54 -43.57
C PHE A 61 -13.89 19.48 -44.16
N LYS A 62 -14.32 20.41 -45.02
CA LYS A 62 -13.45 21.43 -45.62
C LYS A 62 -13.73 22.79 -44.95
N PRO A 63 -12.72 23.65 -44.78
CA PRO A 63 -12.97 24.95 -44.18
C PRO A 63 -13.88 25.79 -45.07
N GLY A 64 -14.87 26.44 -44.46
CA GLY A 64 -15.86 27.27 -45.16
C GLY A 64 -17.06 26.52 -45.73
N ASP A 65 -17.19 25.21 -45.51
CA ASP A 65 -18.37 24.42 -45.92
C ASP A 65 -19.59 24.57 -44.98
N GLY A 66 -19.47 25.39 -43.92
CA GLY A 66 -20.49 25.60 -42.90
C GLY A 66 -20.44 24.60 -41.74
N THR A 67 -19.58 23.58 -41.81
CA THR A 67 -19.32 22.65 -40.71
C THR A 67 -18.46 23.33 -39.64
N TYR A 68 -18.87 23.19 -38.39
CA TYR A 68 -18.10 23.61 -37.22
C TYR A 68 -18.12 22.52 -36.16
N CYS A 69 -17.13 22.53 -35.28
CA CYS A 69 -17.01 21.57 -34.20
C CYS A 69 -17.88 22.01 -33.01
N GLN A 70 -18.95 21.29 -32.75
CA GLN A 70 -19.83 21.50 -31.59
C GLN A 70 -19.45 20.53 -30.45
N GLU A 71 -19.58 20.95 -29.20
CA GLU A 71 -19.32 20.08 -28.06
C GLU A 71 -20.21 18.84 -28.11
N ASN A 72 -19.59 17.66 -28.00
CA ASN A 72 -20.33 16.43 -27.91
C ASN A 72 -20.78 16.19 -26.46
N LEU A 73 -21.97 16.67 -26.14
CA LEU A 73 -22.61 16.52 -24.82
C LEU A 73 -22.72 15.06 -24.35
N LYS A 74 -22.69 14.06 -25.25
CA LYS A 74 -22.71 12.65 -24.87
C LYS A 74 -21.41 12.19 -24.17
N ILE A 75 -20.28 12.83 -24.47
CA ILE A 75 -18.98 12.43 -23.90
C ILE A 75 -18.96 12.63 -22.38
N LYS A 76 -19.59 13.70 -21.88
CA LYS A 76 -19.70 14.02 -20.43
C LYS A 76 -21.04 13.61 -19.81
N CYS A 77 -21.95 13.02 -20.57
CA CYS A 77 -23.29 12.67 -20.09
C CYS A 77 -23.28 11.77 -18.84
N HIS A 78 -22.25 10.92 -18.70
CA HIS A 78 -22.05 10.05 -17.53
C HIS A 78 -21.85 10.81 -16.20
N LEU A 79 -21.62 12.13 -16.23
CA LEU A 79 -21.49 12.99 -15.04
C LEU A 79 -22.82 13.66 -14.64
N ASP A 80 -23.87 13.58 -15.46
CA ASP A 80 -25.18 14.17 -15.19
C ASP A 80 -26.27 13.09 -15.17
N ASN A 81 -26.82 12.83 -13.98
CA ASN A 81 -27.86 11.84 -13.77
C ASN A 81 -29.11 12.05 -14.65
N ARG A 82 -29.46 13.30 -15.00
CA ARG A 82 -30.61 13.58 -15.89
C ARG A 82 -30.29 13.15 -17.32
N CYS A 83 -29.07 13.44 -17.78
CA CYS A 83 -28.59 13.02 -19.09
C CYS A 83 -28.53 11.49 -19.19
N VAL A 84 -27.95 10.83 -18.18
CA VAL A 84 -27.90 9.35 -18.09
C VAL A 84 -29.30 8.75 -18.15
N SER A 85 -30.23 9.25 -17.32
CA SER A 85 -31.61 8.75 -17.28
C SER A 85 -32.35 8.95 -18.61
N ALA A 86 -32.14 10.09 -19.27
CA ALA A 86 -32.72 10.34 -20.58
C ALA A 86 -32.16 9.38 -21.64
N ASN A 87 -30.84 9.13 -21.63
CA ASN A 87 -30.19 8.21 -22.56
C ASN A 87 -30.65 6.76 -22.34
N ILE A 88 -30.77 6.33 -21.07
CA ILE A 88 -31.32 5.01 -20.71
C ILE A 88 -32.74 4.87 -21.25
N ASN A 89 -33.63 5.83 -20.95
CA ASN A 89 -35.01 5.78 -21.42
C ASN A 89 -35.12 5.74 -22.95
N GLN A 90 -34.33 6.55 -23.65
CA GLN A 90 -34.29 6.52 -25.12
C GLN A 90 -33.81 5.17 -25.66
N THR A 91 -32.81 4.56 -25.02
CA THR A 91 -32.25 3.27 -25.44
C THR A 91 -33.23 2.14 -25.17
N ILE A 92 -33.88 2.14 -24.01
CA ILE A 92 -34.95 1.19 -23.66
C ILE A 92 -36.09 1.29 -24.67
N ILE A 93 -36.55 2.49 -25.03
CA ILE A 93 -37.62 2.67 -26.02
C ILE A 93 -37.20 2.07 -27.36
N LYS A 94 -35.99 2.35 -27.85
CA LYS A 94 -35.47 1.77 -29.10
C LYS A 94 -35.49 0.25 -29.06
N VAL A 95 -34.96 -0.35 -28.01
CA VAL A 95 -34.86 -1.81 -27.88
C VAL A 95 -36.23 -2.47 -27.66
N SER A 96 -37.16 -1.80 -26.98
CA SER A 96 -38.52 -2.31 -26.75
C SER A 96 -39.31 -2.53 -28.05
N THR A 97 -38.93 -1.86 -29.14
CA THR A 97 -39.56 -2.06 -30.46
C THR A 97 -39.21 -3.41 -31.10
N ILE A 98 -38.13 -4.06 -30.64
CA ILE A 98 -37.67 -5.35 -31.16
C ILE A 98 -38.56 -6.47 -30.59
N LYS A 99 -39.27 -7.17 -31.48
CA LYS A 99 -40.22 -8.22 -31.08
C LYS A 99 -39.51 -9.49 -30.61
N GLU A 100 -38.51 -9.96 -31.35
CA GLU A 100 -37.79 -11.19 -31.05
C GLU A 100 -36.83 -11.02 -29.87
N PRO A 101 -36.87 -11.90 -28.84
CA PRO A 101 -35.99 -11.77 -27.67
C PRO A 101 -34.51 -11.85 -28.02
N ILE A 102 -34.09 -12.75 -28.91
CA ILE A 102 -32.67 -12.93 -29.25
C ILE A 102 -32.11 -11.74 -30.07
N ALA A 103 -32.94 -11.14 -30.93
CA ALA A 103 -32.56 -9.97 -31.73
C ALA A 103 -32.21 -8.75 -30.87
N VAL A 104 -32.74 -8.67 -29.64
CA VAL A 104 -32.32 -7.66 -28.67
C VAL A 104 -30.83 -7.82 -28.31
N LEU A 105 -30.39 -9.05 -28.05
CA LEU A 105 -28.99 -9.34 -27.72
C LEU A 105 -28.08 -9.06 -28.90
N GLU A 106 -28.48 -9.47 -30.11
CA GLU A 106 -27.70 -9.23 -31.34
C GLU A 106 -27.51 -7.73 -31.62
N GLU A 107 -28.55 -6.92 -31.40
CA GLU A 107 -28.46 -5.46 -31.55
C GLU A 107 -27.52 -4.83 -30.51
N ILE A 108 -27.59 -5.28 -29.24
CA ILE A 108 -26.67 -4.81 -28.19
C ILE A 108 -25.24 -5.24 -28.52
N GLN A 109 -25.02 -6.49 -28.91
CA GLN A 109 -23.72 -7.02 -29.28
C GLN A 109 -23.10 -6.21 -30.42
N LYS A 110 -23.86 -5.97 -31.50
CA LYS A 110 -23.40 -5.19 -32.66
C LYS A 110 -23.03 -3.75 -32.29
N ASN A 111 -23.80 -3.11 -31.41
CA ASN A 111 -23.55 -1.73 -30.99
C ASN A 111 -22.43 -1.60 -29.94
N THR A 112 -21.97 -2.71 -29.35
CA THR A 112 -20.93 -2.74 -28.31
C THR A 112 -19.61 -3.32 -28.77
N GLU A 113 -19.55 -3.86 -30.00
CA GLU A 113 -18.33 -4.42 -30.61
C GLU A 113 -17.26 -3.34 -30.86
N LYS A 114 -17.67 -2.09 -31.14
CA LYS A 114 -16.78 -0.96 -31.49
C LYS A 114 -16.47 -0.07 -30.27
N ASP A 115 -16.06 1.17 -30.53
CA ASP A 115 -15.83 2.18 -29.49
C ASP A 115 -17.14 2.49 -28.76
N ILE A 116 -17.16 2.20 -27.46
CA ILE A 116 -18.29 2.44 -26.57
C ILE A 116 -18.01 3.68 -25.71
N LEU A 117 -19.02 4.55 -25.56
CA LEU A 117 -18.92 5.68 -24.63
C LEU A 117 -19.26 5.25 -23.20
N PRO A 118 -18.77 5.96 -22.17
CA PRO A 118 -19.08 5.62 -20.78
C PRO A 118 -20.59 5.62 -20.47
N VAL A 119 -21.35 6.54 -21.07
CA VAL A 119 -22.82 6.57 -20.91
C VAL A 119 -23.50 5.36 -21.58
N ASP A 120 -22.94 4.86 -22.67
CA ASP A 120 -23.51 3.73 -23.40
C ASP A 120 -23.31 2.43 -22.61
N VAL A 121 -22.20 2.30 -21.89
CA VAL A 121 -21.98 1.19 -20.94
C VAL A 121 -23.12 1.12 -19.92
N ILE A 122 -23.44 2.24 -19.27
CA ILE A 122 -24.55 2.31 -18.29
C ILE A 122 -25.87 1.97 -18.99
N SER A 123 -26.17 2.61 -20.11
CA SER A 123 -27.43 2.41 -20.85
C SER A 123 -27.66 0.97 -21.27
N TYR A 124 -26.65 0.31 -21.85
CA TYR A 124 -26.82 -1.07 -22.33
C TYR A 124 -26.85 -2.08 -21.20
N VAL A 125 -26.13 -1.87 -20.09
CA VAL A 125 -26.26 -2.71 -18.88
C VAL A 125 -27.69 -2.63 -18.32
N GLU A 126 -28.28 -1.44 -18.28
CA GLU A 126 -29.68 -1.24 -17.87
C GLU A 126 -30.66 -1.97 -18.80
N VAL A 127 -30.45 -1.85 -20.11
CA VAL A 127 -31.28 -2.53 -21.12
C VAL A 127 -31.16 -4.05 -21.02
N LEU A 128 -29.96 -4.58 -20.80
CA LEU A 128 -29.73 -6.02 -20.58
C LEU A 128 -30.51 -6.52 -19.36
N ALA A 129 -30.40 -5.81 -18.23
CA ALA A 129 -31.14 -6.13 -17.01
C ALA A 129 -32.67 -6.11 -17.23
N ALA A 130 -33.18 -5.08 -17.91
CA ALA A 130 -34.61 -4.97 -18.22
C ALA A 130 -35.11 -6.06 -19.19
N SER A 131 -34.20 -6.65 -19.99
CA SER A 131 -34.54 -7.68 -20.99
C SER A 131 -34.57 -9.10 -20.42
N VAL A 132 -34.03 -9.33 -19.22
CA VAL A 132 -33.94 -10.68 -18.59
C VAL A 132 -35.28 -11.42 -18.54
N PRO A 133 -36.41 -10.83 -18.07
CA PRO A 133 -37.68 -11.56 -17.99
C PRO A 133 -38.21 -11.99 -19.37
N LYS A 134 -37.95 -11.19 -20.41
CA LYS A 134 -38.35 -11.49 -21.78
C LYS A 134 -37.48 -12.60 -22.38
N LEU A 135 -36.19 -12.63 -22.05
CA LEU A 135 -35.24 -13.64 -22.51
C LEU A 135 -35.44 -15.00 -21.82
N SER A 136 -35.85 -15.02 -20.55
CA SER A 136 -36.06 -16.28 -19.82
C SER A 136 -37.35 -17.01 -20.20
N THR A 137 -38.37 -16.30 -20.72
CA THR A 137 -39.70 -16.84 -21.05
C THR A 137 -39.82 -17.51 -22.42
N ILE A 138 -38.70 -17.75 -23.14
CA ILE A 138 -38.68 -18.39 -24.47
C ILE A 138 -39.63 -19.61 -24.52
N ASN A 139 -40.57 -19.55 -25.47
CA ASN A 139 -41.80 -20.37 -25.56
C ASN A 139 -41.59 -21.87 -25.29
N LYS A 140 -42.16 -22.35 -24.17
CA LYS A 140 -42.16 -23.75 -23.68
C LYS A 140 -42.83 -24.78 -24.62
N THR A 141 -43.29 -24.39 -25.80
CA THR A 141 -44.11 -25.19 -26.72
C THR A 141 -43.36 -25.72 -27.94
N ALA A 142 -42.07 -25.41 -28.14
CA ALA A 142 -41.31 -25.85 -29.32
C ALA A 142 -40.41 -27.07 -29.03
N GLU A 143 -40.38 -28.05 -29.93
CA GLU A 143 -39.44 -29.19 -29.92
C GLU A 143 -37.96 -28.76 -29.95
N ASN A 144 -37.67 -27.51 -30.34
CA ASN A 144 -36.33 -26.90 -30.43
C ASN A 144 -35.95 -25.99 -29.23
N THR A 145 -36.56 -26.20 -28.06
CA THR A 145 -36.32 -25.31 -26.89
C THR A 145 -34.85 -25.35 -26.42
N GLU A 146 -34.18 -26.51 -26.47
CA GLU A 146 -32.81 -26.68 -25.99
C GLU A 146 -31.78 -25.99 -26.90
N THR A 147 -31.91 -26.15 -28.22
CA THR A 147 -31.03 -25.50 -29.20
C THR A 147 -31.19 -23.98 -29.14
N LEU A 148 -32.41 -23.49 -29.06
CA LEU A 148 -32.69 -22.06 -28.94
C LEU A 148 -32.15 -21.48 -27.61
N THR A 149 -32.25 -22.22 -26.51
CA THR A 149 -31.68 -21.82 -25.20
C THR A 149 -30.16 -21.76 -25.26
N ASN A 150 -29.51 -22.74 -25.89
CA ASN A 150 -28.06 -22.75 -26.09
C ASN A 150 -27.60 -21.57 -26.96
N THR A 151 -28.24 -21.34 -28.11
CA THR A 151 -27.92 -20.19 -28.98
C THR A 151 -28.10 -18.88 -28.24
N THR A 152 -29.20 -18.73 -27.49
CA THR A 152 -29.46 -17.50 -26.72
C THR A 152 -28.42 -17.29 -25.61
N LEU A 153 -28.02 -18.34 -24.87
CA LEU A 153 -26.95 -18.25 -23.87
C LEU A 153 -25.61 -17.90 -24.51
N THR A 154 -25.30 -18.47 -25.67
CA THR A 154 -24.08 -18.18 -26.41
C THR A 154 -24.04 -16.71 -26.87
N THR A 155 -25.11 -16.22 -27.48
CA THR A 155 -25.23 -14.80 -27.88
C THR A 155 -25.16 -13.88 -26.66
N PHE A 156 -25.79 -14.25 -25.55
CA PHE A 156 -25.72 -13.46 -24.32
C PHE A 156 -24.31 -13.37 -23.74
N VAL A 157 -23.59 -14.49 -23.62
CA VAL A 157 -22.20 -14.51 -23.14
C VAL A 157 -21.31 -13.65 -24.04
N ASN A 158 -21.46 -13.74 -25.35
CA ASN A 158 -20.72 -12.87 -26.28
C ASN A 158 -21.11 -11.39 -26.14
N THR A 159 -22.38 -11.09 -25.85
CA THR A 159 -22.85 -9.72 -25.58
C THR A 159 -22.22 -9.16 -24.30
N VAL A 160 -22.18 -9.94 -23.23
CA VAL A 160 -21.54 -9.53 -21.95
C VAL A 160 -20.03 -9.41 -22.12
N ASN A 161 -19.42 -10.29 -22.90
CA ASN A 161 -17.99 -10.27 -23.22
C ASN A 161 -17.56 -8.90 -23.77
N ASN A 162 -18.33 -8.31 -24.70
CA ASN A 162 -18.06 -6.97 -25.25
C ASN A 162 -17.95 -5.85 -24.19
N PHE A 163 -18.43 -6.05 -22.96
CA PHE A 163 -18.26 -5.07 -21.88
C PHE A 163 -17.06 -5.37 -20.97
N VAL A 164 -16.66 -6.62 -20.86
CA VAL A 164 -15.64 -7.08 -19.88
C VAL A 164 -14.27 -7.31 -20.51
N GLU A 165 -14.17 -7.10 -21.83
CA GLU A 165 -12.91 -7.15 -22.57
C GLU A 165 -11.89 -6.14 -22.06
N LYS A 166 -10.62 -6.55 -22.11
CA LYS A 166 -9.49 -5.78 -21.55
C LYS A 166 -9.34 -4.37 -22.14
N ASP A 167 -9.65 -4.15 -23.41
CA ASP A 167 -9.60 -2.83 -24.06
C ASP A 167 -10.69 -1.88 -23.53
N LYS A 168 -11.86 -2.43 -23.17
CA LYS A 168 -13.02 -1.68 -22.68
C LYS A 168 -12.87 -1.21 -21.23
N ILE A 169 -11.98 -1.83 -20.46
CA ILE A 169 -11.67 -1.44 -19.07
C ILE A 169 -11.30 0.05 -18.96
N THR A 170 -10.66 0.62 -19.99
CA THR A 170 -10.34 2.06 -20.05
C THR A 170 -11.58 2.95 -20.09
N VAL A 171 -12.67 2.50 -20.72
CA VAL A 171 -13.96 3.21 -20.78
C VAL A 171 -14.65 3.17 -19.42
N TRP A 172 -14.64 2.01 -18.75
CA TRP A 172 -15.15 1.87 -17.39
C TRP A 172 -14.45 2.80 -16.39
N LYS A 173 -13.13 2.98 -16.53
CA LYS A 173 -12.36 3.91 -15.68
C LYS A 173 -12.72 5.38 -15.87
N LYS A 174 -13.37 5.76 -16.98
CA LYS A 174 -13.89 7.13 -17.18
C LYS A 174 -15.17 7.41 -16.37
N LEU A 175 -15.86 6.37 -15.88
CA LEU A 175 -17.02 6.52 -15.01
C LEU A 175 -16.61 6.90 -13.58
N THR A 176 -17.49 7.60 -12.87
CA THR A 176 -17.35 7.81 -11.42
C THR A 176 -17.32 6.47 -10.68
N ASP A 177 -16.57 6.38 -9.57
CA ASP A 177 -16.39 5.10 -8.85
C ASP A 177 -17.73 4.46 -8.44
N GLU A 178 -18.69 5.28 -8.00
CA GLU A 178 -20.03 4.85 -7.62
C GLU A 178 -20.80 4.27 -8.82
N SER A 179 -20.92 5.02 -9.92
CA SER A 179 -21.61 4.57 -11.14
C SER A 179 -20.94 3.36 -11.76
N ARG A 180 -19.59 3.31 -11.74
CA ARG A 180 -18.79 2.18 -12.23
C ARG A 180 -19.11 0.92 -11.44
N ARG A 181 -19.00 0.97 -10.10
CA ARG A 181 -19.26 -0.18 -9.21
C ARG A 181 -20.70 -0.64 -9.25
N MET A 182 -21.65 0.29 -9.29
CA MET A 182 -23.07 -0.03 -9.41
C MET A 182 -23.35 -0.75 -10.74
N SER A 183 -22.85 -0.21 -11.85
CA SER A 183 -23.10 -0.76 -13.20
C SER A 183 -22.43 -2.11 -13.41
N ILE A 184 -21.18 -2.30 -12.96
CA ILE A 184 -20.51 -3.61 -13.07
C ILE A 184 -21.17 -4.64 -12.15
N THR A 185 -21.59 -4.26 -10.94
CA THR A 185 -22.34 -5.16 -10.03
C THR A 185 -23.67 -5.57 -10.65
N LYS A 186 -24.37 -4.63 -11.30
CA LYS A 186 -25.60 -4.91 -12.03
C LYS A 186 -25.37 -5.88 -13.19
N LEU A 187 -24.28 -5.72 -13.94
CA LEU A 187 -23.92 -6.62 -15.03
C LEU A 187 -23.69 -8.05 -14.50
N LEU A 188 -22.87 -8.20 -13.44
CA LEU A 188 -22.61 -9.48 -12.78
C LEU A 188 -23.91 -10.17 -12.31
N HIS A 189 -24.76 -9.42 -11.60
CA HIS A 189 -26.05 -9.91 -11.14
C HIS A 189 -26.97 -10.34 -12.29
N THR A 190 -27.05 -9.52 -13.34
CA THR A 190 -27.86 -9.78 -14.54
C THR A 190 -27.39 -11.04 -15.26
N THR A 191 -26.08 -11.24 -15.37
CA THR A 191 -25.49 -12.44 -15.97
C THR A 191 -25.83 -13.69 -15.18
N GLU A 192 -25.63 -13.67 -13.86
CA GLU A 192 -25.95 -14.80 -12.99
C GLU A 192 -27.44 -15.15 -13.05
N GLN A 193 -28.31 -14.15 -12.92
CA GLN A 193 -29.76 -14.33 -12.92
C GLN A 193 -30.26 -14.92 -14.25
N LEU A 194 -29.84 -14.35 -15.40
CA LEU A 194 -30.28 -14.86 -16.70
C LEU A 194 -29.80 -16.30 -16.94
N ALA A 195 -28.55 -16.60 -16.60
CA ALA A 195 -28.01 -17.95 -16.76
C ALA A 195 -28.78 -18.97 -15.91
N LEU A 196 -29.12 -18.62 -14.66
CA LEU A 196 -29.94 -19.46 -13.79
C LEU A 196 -31.38 -19.64 -14.31
N ASP A 197 -32.01 -18.57 -14.78
CA ASP A 197 -33.38 -18.62 -15.30
C ASP A 197 -33.46 -19.47 -16.58
N MET A 198 -32.51 -19.28 -17.51
CA MET A 198 -32.43 -20.06 -18.73
C MET A 198 -32.06 -21.52 -18.48
N SER A 199 -31.27 -21.81 -17.44
CA SER A 199 -30.93 -23.19 -17.07
C SER A 199 -32.16 -24.07 -16.77
N GLN A 200 -33.31 -23.46 -16.47
CA GLN A 200 -34.56 -24.17 -16.19
C GLN A 200 -35.22 -24.76 -17.45
N ASN A 201 -34.80 -24.32 -18.64
CA ASN A 201 -35.35 -24.79 -19.90
C ASN A 201 -34.73 -26.14 -20.32
N PHE A 202 -33.62 -26.55 -19.71
CA PHE A 202 -33.03 -27.87 -19.90
C PHE A 202 -33.78 -28.91 -19.05
N LYS A 203 -34.45 -29.85 -19.72
CA LYS A 203 -35.24 -30.91 -19.09
C LYS A 203 -34.45 -32.21 -18.88
N LYS A 204 -33.30 -32.34 -19.52
CA LYS A 204 -32.41 -33.50 -19.49
C LYS A 204 -31.07 -33.11 -18.86
N THR A 205 -30.27 -34.12 -18.52
CA THR A 205 -28.90 -33.91 -18.10
C THR A 205 -28.09 -33.33 -19.26
N THR A 206 -27.78 -32.03 -19.19
CA THR A 206 -27.08 -31.29 -20.23
C THR A 206 -25.89 -30.54 -19.62
N GLN A 207 -24.74 -30.60 -20.30
CA GLN A 207 -23.58 -29.75 -20.05
C GLN A 207 -23.44 -28.77 -21.23
N LEU A 208 -23.31 -27.49 -20.93
CA LEU A 208 -23.07 -26.43 -21.91
C LEU A 208 -21.85 -25.61 -21.47
N ASP A 209 -20.87 -25.53 -22.36
CA ASP A 209 -19.67 -24.73 -22.17
C ASP A 209 -19.64 -23.64 -23.26
N VAL A 210 -19.62 -22.38 -22.85
CA VAL A 210 -19.47 -21.21 -23.72
C VAL A 210 -18.22 -20.46 -23.29
N ASP A 211 -17.27 -20.31 -24.20
CA ASP A 211 -15.99 -19.67 -23.96
C ASP A 211 -15.83 -18.46 -24.88
N ALA A 212 -15.61 -17.28 -24.30
CA ALA A 212 -15.35 -16.01 -24.99
C ALA A 212 -13.98 -15.46 -24.57
N SER A 213 -13.57 -14.30 -25.09
CA SER A 213 -12.19 -13.79 -24.90
C SER A 213 -11.85 -13.46 -23.44
N ASP A 214 -12.74 -12.77 -22.73
CA ASP A 214 -12.55 -12.32 -21.34
C ASP A 214 -13.62 -12.86 -20.37
N MET A 215 -14.52 -13.73 -20.85
CA MET A 215 -15.59 -14.36 -20.08
C MET A 215 -15.80 -15.83 -20.48
N ALA A 216 -16.11 -16.69 -19.50
CA ALA A 216 -16.55 -18.05 -19.76
C ALA A 216 -17.78 -18.42 -18.91
N LEU A 217 -18.67 -19.24 -19.47
CA LEU A 217 -19.85 -19.78 -18.81
C LEU A 217 -19.86 -21.31 -18.96
N LYS A 218 -20.00 -22.02 -17.84
CA LYS A 218 -20.25 -23.47 -17.84
C LYS A 218 -21.52 -23.79 -17.07
N LEU A 219 -22.46 -24.43 -17.74
CA LEU A 219 -23.74 -24.83 -17.18
C LEU A 219 -23.82 -26.35 -17.10
N PHE A 220 -24.18 -26.86 -15.93
CA PHE A 220 -24.42 -28.27 -15.68
C PHE A 220 -25.84 -28.45 -15.16
N THR A 221 -26.62 -29.30 -15.83
CA THR A 221 -27.97 -29.67 -15.41
C THR A 221 -28.03 -31.18 -15.24
N PHE A 222 -28.65 -31.66 -14.16
CA PHE A 222 -28.79 -33.09 -13.88
C PHE A 222 -30.00 -33.37 -12.99
N ASP A 223 -30.44 -34.62 -12.98
CA ASP A 223 -31.53 -35.10 -12.12
C ASP A 223 -31.05 -35.60 -10.75
N SER A 224 -31.99 -35.85 -9.84
CA SER A 224 -31.73 -36.38 -8.49
C SER A 224 -31.06 -37.78 -8.48
N ASN A 225 -31.23 -38.59 -9.53
CA ASN A 225 -30.70 -39.95 -9.60
C ASN A 225 -29.20 -39.93 -9.90
N HIS A 226 -28.75 -38.99 -10.73
CA HIS A 226 -27.34 -38.81 -11.08
C HIS A 226 -26.55 -38.01 -10.02
N MET A 227 -27.23 -37.42 -9.02
CA MET A 227 -26.64 -36.58 -7.97
C MET A 227 -25.64 -37.30 -7.05
N LYS A 228 -25.78 -38.63 -6.83
CA LYS A 228 -24.97 -39.38 -5.85
C LYS A 228 -23.49 -39.58 -6.22
N HIS A 229 -23.12 -39.39 -7.49
CA HIS A 229 -21.78 -39.71 -7.99
C HIS A 229 -21.03 -38.51 -8.57
N ILE A 230 -21.63 -37.31 -8.57
CA ILE A 230 -21.09 -36.14 -9.25
C ILE A 230 -20.77 -35.07 -8.21
N HIS A 231 -19.48 -34.73 -8.08
CA HIS A 231 -19.07 -33.47 -7.49
C HIS A 231 -18.95 -32.45 -8.64
N PRO A 232 -19.92 -31.53 -8.79
CA PRO A 232 -19.91 -30.58 -9.89
C PRO A 232 -18.66 -29.72 -9.78
N HIS A 233 -17.86 -29.72 -10.83
CA HIS A 233 -16.65 -28.94 -10.93
C HIS A 233 -16.50 -28.38 -12.33
N ALA A 234 -15.84 -27.23 -12.41
CA ALA A 234 -15.51 -26.59 -13.67
C ALA A 234 -14.03 -26.23 -13.67
N TYR A 235 -13.40 -26.46 -14.83
CA TYR A 235 -12.07 -25.96 -15.16
C TYR A 235 -12.21 -24.95 -16.29
N MET A 236 -11.74 -23.73 -16.08
CA MET A 236 -11.87 -22.60 -17.01
C MET A 236 -10.51 -21.88 -17.07
N ASP A 237 -9.74 -22.14 -18.13
CA ASP A 237 -8.46 -21.46 -18.42
C ASP A 237 -7.48 -21.39 -17.24
N GLY A 238 -7.17 -22.56 -16.65
CA GLY A 238 -6.23 -22.66 -15.52
C GLY A 238 -6.88 -22.58 -14.14
N ASP A 239 -8.09 -22.04 -14.06
CA ASP A 239 -8.84 -21.88 -12.82
C ASP A 239 -9.78 -23.06 -12.58
N TYR A 240 -9.96 -23.43 -11.31
CA TYR A 240 -10.75 -24.58 -10.89
C TYR A 240 -11.78 -24.17 -9.85
N ILE A 241 -13.01 -24.67 -9.97
CA ILE A 241 -14.06 -24.51 -8.94
C ILE A 241 -14.80 -25.82 -8.75
N LYS A 242 -15.08 -26.17 -7.50
CA LYS A 242 -15.76 -27.40 -7.09
C LYS A 242 -16.81 -27.10 -6.04
N ILE A 243 -18.01 -27.60 -6.26
CA ILE A 243 -19.11 -27.51 -5.30
C ILE A 243 -19.25 -28.84 -4.57
N SER A 244 -19.28 -28.78 -3.24
CA SER A 244 -19.53 -29.95 -2.40
C SER A 244 -20.96 -29.88 -1.83
N PRO A 245 -21.86 -30.81 -2.20
CA PRO A 245 -23.19 -30.89 -1.62
C PRO A 245 -23.17 -31.51 -0.22
N LYS A 246 -24.07 -31.08 0.66
CA LYS A 246 -24.32 -31.75 1.94
C LYS A 246 -24.92 -33.13 1.70
N LYS A 247 -24.37 -34.15 2.36
CA LYS A 247 -24.89 -35.52 2.32
C LYS A 247 -26.27 -35.57 3.00
N LYS A 248 -27.31 -35.97 2.26
CA LYS A 248 -28.66 -36.21 2.81
C LYS A 248 -28.88 -37.70 3.06
N GLU A 249 -29.42 -38.06 4.22
CA GLU A 249 -29.65 -39.45 4.66
C GLU A 249 -31.00 -40.04 4.17
N THR A 250 -31.93 -39.20 3.71
CA THR A 250 -33.28 -39.61 3.28
C THR A 250 -33.42 -39.80 1.77
N PRO A 251 -34.36 -40.62 1.27
CA PRO A 251 -34.62 -40.79 -0.15
C PRO A 251 -34.95 -39.44 -0.81
N THR A 252 -34.19 -39.08 -1.85
CA THR A 252 -34.37 -37.82 -2.58
C THR A 252 -35.66 -37.84 -3.39
N PRO A 253 -36.55 -36.84 -3.27
CA PRO A 253 -37.65 -36.66 -4.22
C PRO A 253 -37.09 -36.44 -5.63
N ASN A 254 -37.83 -36.89 -6.65
CA ASN A 254 -37.50 -36.61 -8.05
C ASN A 254 -37.43 -35.10 -8.27
N GLY A 255 -36.34 -34.63 -8.88
CA GLY A 255 -36.15 -33.21 -9.17
C GLY A 255 -34.92 -32.94 -10.02
N THR A 256 -34.75 -31.69 -10.42
CA THR A 256 -33.65 -31.23 -11.27
C THR A 256 -32.78 -30.20 -10.54
N VAL A 257 -31.49 -30.25 -10.80
CA VAL A 257 -30.49 -29.31 -10.29
C VAL A 257 -29.73 -28.73 -11.47
N SER A 258 -29.60 -27.41 -11.47
CA SER A 258 -28.82 -26.66 -12.43
C SER A 258 -27.75 -25.86 -11.71
N ILE A 259 -26.52 -25.91 -12.22
CA ILE A 259 -25.35 -25.26 -11.65
C ILE A 259 -24.68 -24.45 -12.75
N VAL A 260 -24.52 -23.17 -12.52
CA VAL A 260 -23.84 -22.24 -13.42
C VAL A 260 -22.51 -21.86 -12.80
N PHE A 261 -21.44 -21.93 -13.60
CA PHE A 261 -20.13 -21.38 -13.30
C PHE A 261 -19.84 -20.25 -14.28
N LEU A 262 -19.36 -19.13 -13.75
CA LEU A 262 -18.96 -17.95 -14.54
C LEU A 262 -17.51 -17.62 -14.22
N ARG A 263 -16.77 -17.16 -15.22
CA ARG A 263 -15.42 -16.62 -15.07
C ARG A 263 -15.31 -15.30 -15.82
N TYR A 264 -14.65 -14.33 -15.21
CA TYR A 264 -14.31 -13.04 -15.82
C TYR A 264 -12.83 -12.75 -15.61
N ASN A 265 -12.12 -12.46 -16.69
CA ASN A 265 -10.64 -12.41 -16.68
C ASN A 265 -10.11 -11.08 -16.17
N SER A 266 -10.69 -9.96 -16.64
CA SER A 266 -10.04 -8.64 -16.60
C SER A 266 -10.77 -7.59 -15.74
N ILE A 267 -11.94 -7.90 -15.16
CA ILE A 267 -12.77 -6.90 -14.45
C ILE A 267 -12.42 -6.69 -12.98
N GLY A 268 -11.48 -7.47 -12.42
CA GLY A 268 -11.11 -7.40 -11.00
C GLY A 268 -10.71 -6.00 -10.55
N GLU A 269 -10.02 -5.24 -11.41
CA GLU A 269 -9.60 -3.86 -11.10
C GLU A 269 -10.75 -2.84 -11.09
N LEU A 270 -11.88 -3.12 -11.75
CA LEU A 270 -13.06 -2.24 -11.75
C LEU A 270 -13.77 -2.21 -10.40
N LEU A 271 -13.64 -3.29 -9.64
CA LEU A 271 -14.24 -3.50 -8.32
C LEU A 271 -13.31 -3.07 -7.17
N ALA A 272 -12.10 -2.58 -7.46
CA ALA A 272 -11.18 -2.08 -6.44
C ALA A 272 -11.74 -0.86 -5.67
N SER A 273 -11.31 -0.66 -4.42
CA SER A 273 -11.77 0.42 -3.53
C SER A 273 -11.30 1.82 -3.97
N PRO A 274 -12.09 2.89 -3.80
CA PRO A 274 -11.66 4.27 -4.10
C PRO A 274 -10.43 4.70 -3.30
N GLU A 275 -10.33 4.30 -2.03
CA GLU A 275 -9.15 4.53 -1.17
C GLU A 275 -7.86 3.98 -1.79
N ASN A 276 -7.97 2.96 -2.64
CA ASN A 276 -6.86 2.28 -3.30
C ASN A 276 -6.44 2.93 -4.63
N GLN A 277 -7.28 3.80 -5.22
CA GLN A 277 -7.01 4.43 -6.54
C GLN A 277 -6.44 5.85 -6.42
N VAL A 278 -6.84 6.63 -5.40
CA VAL A 278 -6.31 7.99 -5.16
C VAL A 278 -4.81 7.98 -4.84
N LEU A 279 -4.31 6.88 -4.28
CA LEU A 279 -2.90 6.72 -3.87
C LEU A 279 -1.94 6.33 -5.02
N ALA A 280 -2.44 6.10 -6.23
CA ALA A 280 -1.58 5.80 -7.38
C ALA A 280 -0.96 7.05 -8.02
N GLU A 281 -1.52 8.24 -7.77
CA GLU A 281 -1.02 9.51 -8.31
C GLU A 281 -0.33 10.40 -7.27
N ASP A 282 -0.62 10.23 -5.97
CA ASP A 282 -0.01 11.03 -4.89
C ASP A 282 1.00 10.21 -4.08
N ASN A 283 2.29 10.44 -4.36
CA ASN A 283 3.45 9.65 -3.92
C ASN A 283 3.73 9.66 -2.40
N ASN A 284 2.81 10.12 -1.54
CA ASN A 284 3.13 10.49 -0.15
C ASN A 284 2.19 9.99 0.97
N SER A 285 1.23 9.09 0.70
CA SER A 285 0.45 8.45 1.77
C SER A 285 0.56 6.92 1.73
N LEU A 286 1.19 6.38 2.78
CA LEU A 286 1.35 4.95 3.04
C LEU A 286 0.04 4.36 3.58
N GLU A 287 -0.85 3.91 2.70
CA GLU A 287 -1.92 3.00 3.08
C GLU A 287 -1.87 1.71 2.24
N PHE A 288 -2.12 0.59 2.91
CA PHE A 288 -2.08 -0.75 2.35
C PHE A 288 -3.26 -0.94 1.39
N SER A 289 -3.02 -0.83 0.09
CA SER A 289 -4.04 -1.09 -0.92
C SER A 289 -4.22 -2.60 -1.14
N GLU A 290 -5.39 -3.12 -0.78
CA GLU A 290 -5.83 -4.47 -1.15
C GLU A 290 -6.26 -4.47 -2.63
N LEU A 291 -5.52 -5.20 -3.46
CA LEU A 291 -5.77 -5.30 -4.90
C LEU A 291 -6.29 -6.69 -5.24
N VAL A 292 -7.24 -6.73 -6.17
CA VAL A 292 -7.72 -7.99 -6.74
C VAL A 292 -6.64 -8.54 -7.68
N ASN A 293 -6.04 -9.68 -7.36
CA ASN A 293 -4.92 -10.28 -8.09
C ASN A 293 -5.29 -11.61 -8.77
N SER A 294 -6.57 -11.83 -9.07
CA SER A 294 -7.06 -12.99 -9.80
C SER A 294 -8.20 -12.61 -10.75
N PRO A 295 -8.56 -13.49 -11.70
CA PRO A 295 -9.88 -13.48 -12.33
C PRO A 295 -10.99 -13.57 -11.27
N ILE A 296 -12.20 -13.14 -11.63
CA ILE A 296 -13.40 -13.32 -10.82
C ILE A 296 -14.08 -14.61 -11.25
N ILE A 297 -14.37 -15.49 -10.31
CA ILE A 297 -15.13 -16.72 -10.56
C ILE A 297 -16.42 -16.70 -9.76
N ALA A 298 -17.52 -17.13 -10.35
CA ALA A 298 -18.79 -17.25 -9.65
C ALA A 298 -19.40 -18.63 -9.86
N ALA A 299 -20.20 -19.04 -8.89
CA ALA A 299 -20.99 -20.25 -8.97
C ALA A 299 -22.37 -19.99 -8.40
N ALA A 300 -23.40 -20.48 -9.09
CA ALA A 300 -24.78 -20.33 -8.66
C ALA A 300 -25.57 -21.62 -8.89
N ILE A 301 -26.53 -21.90 -8.03
CA ILE A 301 -27.31 -23.15 -8.05
C ILE A 301 -28.79 -22.85 -8.03
N ASN A 302 -29.52 -23.53 -8.90
CA ASN A 302 -30.97 -23.58 -8.88
C ASN A 302 -31.41 -25.04 -8.75
N SER A 303 -32.36 -25.32 -7.85
CA SER A 303 -32.87 -26.68 -7.68
C SER A 303 -34.38 -26.69 -7.49
N LYS A 304 -35.04 -27.71 -8.07
CA LYS A 304 -36.48 -27.91 -7.97
C LYS A 304 -36.75 -29.33 -7.46
N PRO A 305 -37.24 -29.50 -6.21
CA PRO A 305 -37.53 -28.47 -5.20
C PRO A 305 -36.26 -27.81 -4.61
N PRO A 306 -36.33 -26.59 -4.04
CA PRO A 306 -35.14 -25.86 -3.54
C PRO A 306 -34.34 -26.59 -2.46
N THR A 307 -34.99 -27.49 -1.71
CA THR A 307 -34.34 -28.31 -0.68
C THR A 307 -33.57 -29.51 -1.24
N LEU A 308 -33.58 -29.72 -2.56
CA LEU A 308 -32.98 -30.87 -3.22
C LEU A 308 -31.44 -30.81 -3.16
N TYR A 309 -30.86 -29.62 -3.37
CA TYR A 309 -29.42 -29.43 -3.36
C TYR A 309 -29.03 -28.39 -2.31
N GLN A 310 -28.35 -28.83 -1.25
CA GLN A 310 -27.86 -27.95 -0.20
C GLN A 310 -26.33 -27.89 -0.25
N LEU A 311 -25.79 -26.68 -0.37
CA LEU A 311 -24.35 -26.43 -0.34
C LEU A 311 -23.76 -26.79 1.03
N GLU A 312 -22.64 -27.52 1.03
CA GLU A 312 -21.78 -27.68 2.21
C GLU A 312 -20.63 -26.68 2.16
N LYS A 313 -19.89 -26.70 1.06
CA LYS A 313 -18.72 -25.83 0.81
C LYS A 313 -18.47 -25.71 -0.69
N VAL A 314 -17.87 -24.59 -1.08
CA VAL A 314 -17.26 -24.40 -2.40
C VAL A 314 -15.75 -24.29 -2.21
N THR A 315 -15.00 -25.01 -3.04
CA THR A 315 -13.53 -24.94 -3.08
C THR A 315 -13.12 -24.47 -4.47
N PHE A 316 -12.29 -23.45 -4.56
CA PHE A 316 -11.80 -22.92 -5.83
C PHE A 316 -10.31 -22.62 -5.78
N THR A 317 -9.63 -22.80 -6.91
CA THR A 317 -8.22 -22.49 -7.10
C THR A 317 -8.10 -21.51 -8.25
N LEU A 318 -7.56 -20.32 -7.97
CA LEU A 318 -7.39 -19.27 -8.98
C LEU A 318 -5.92 -18.95 -9.18
N LYS A 319 -5.54 -18.74 -10.43
CA LYS A 319 -4.19 -18.30 -10.83
C LYS A 319 -4.00 -16.82 -10.54
N HIS A 320 -2.81 -16.46 -10.07
CA HIS A 320 -2.44 -15.07 -9.82
C HIS A 320 -2.14 -14.34 -11.12
N LEU A 321 -2.67 -13.12 -11.27
CA LEU A 321 -2.36 -12.23 -12.39
C LEU A 321 -0.91 -11.73 -12.32
N LYS A 322 -0.41 -11.47 -11.10
CA LYS A 322 0.97 -11.13 -10.80
C LYS A 322 1.55 -12.09 -9.77
N GLN A 323 2.76 -12.59 -10.02
CA GLN A 323 3.47 -13.47 -9.08
C GLN A 323 3.94 -12.67 -7.85
N PHE A 324 3.73 -13.22 -6.66
CA PHE A 324 4.20 -12.65 -5.40
C PHE A 324 5.06 -13.66 -4.63
N THR A 325 6.12 -13.16 -4.01
CA THR A 325 7.16 -13.96 -3.33
C THR A 325 6.74 -14.45 -1.94
N GLU A 326 5.72 -13.82 -1.33
CA GLU A 326 5.23 -14.14 0.02
C GLU A 326 3.76 -14.62 -0.04
N PRO A 327 3.50 -15.94 0.04
CA PRO A 327 2.16 -16.52 -0.07
C PRO A 327 1.23 -16.18 1.11
N GLU A 328 1.78 -15.65 2.23
CA GLU A 328 1.01 -15.30 3.45
C GLU A 328 0.11 -14.05 3.28
N THR A 329 0.18 -13.36 2.14
CA THR A 329 -0.59 -12.13 1.85
C THR A 329 -1.89 -12.36 1.09
N ALA A 330 -2.19 -13.60 0.69
CA ALA A 330 -3.39 -13.95 -0.06
C ALA A 330 -4.62 -14.00 0.86
N LYS A 331 -5.68 -13.27 0.48
CA LYS A 331 -6.99 -13.31 1.13
C LYS A 331 -8.03 -13.82 0.14
N CYS A 332 -8.77 -14.85 0.54
CA CYS A 332 -9.94 -15.32 -0.20
C CYS A 332 -11.12 -14.40 0.12
N ALA A 333 -11.66 -13.72 -0.90
CA ALA A 333 -12.78 -12.81 -0.71
C ALA A 333 -13.90 -13.06 -1.73
N PHE A 334 -15.05 -12.47 -1.44
CA PHE A 334 -16.20 -12.44 -2.33
C PHE A 334 -16.80 -11.04 -2.41
N TRP A 335 -17.48 -10.77 -3.52
CA TRP A 335 -18.19 -9.51 -3.74
C TRP A 335 -19.53 -9.55 -3.01
N LYS A 336 -19.61 -8.85 -1.87
CA LYS A 336 -20.83 -8.70 -1.06
C LYS A 336 -21.58 -7.47 -1.55
N TYR A 337 -22.81 -7.64 -2.04
CA TYR A 337 -23.63 -6.52 -2.50
C TYR A 337 -25.09 -6.67 -2.09
N SER A 338 -25.80 -5.56 -1.99
CA SER A 338 -27.26 -5.53 -1.81
C SER A 338 -27.96 -5.52 -3.16
N VAL A 339 -28.97 -6.38 -3.35
CA VAL A 339 -29.73 -6.45 -4.61
C VAL A 339 -30.54 -5.17 -4.87
N GLU A 340 -30.97 -4.47 -3.82
CA GLU A 340 -31.79 -3.25 -3.94
C GLU A 340 -30.97 -2.02 -4.34
N THR A 341 -29.77 -1.87 -3.76
CA THR A 341 -28.95 -0.67 -3.96
C THR A 341 -27.79 -0.90 -4.92
N LEU A 342 -27.43 -2.16 -5.20
CA LEU A 342 -26.30 -2.58 -6.05
C LEU A 342 -24.94 -2.01 -5.60
N HIS A 343 -24.86 -1.49 -4.38
CA HIS A 343 -23.59 -1.18 -3.74
C HIS A 343 -22.96 -2.47 -3.24
N GLY A 344 -21.68 -2.66 -3.59
CA GLY A 344 -20.90 -3.82 -3.20
C GLY A 344 -19.53 -3.48 -2.64
N GLU A 345 -19.03 -4.41 -1.82
CA GLU A 345 -17.72 -4.39 -1.19
C GLU A 345 -17.10 -5.79 -1.18
N TRP A 346 -15.77 -5.88 -1.16
CA TRP A 346 -15.09 -7.16 -0.96
C TRP A 346 -15.16 -7.56 0.51
N SER A 347 -15.59 -8.78 0.80
CA SER A 347 -15.62 -9.35 2.15
C SER A 347 -14.92 -10.70 2.17
N THR A 348 -14.27 -11.03 3.29
CA THR A 348 -13.64 -12.34 3.54
C THR A 348 -14.50 -13.24 4.42
N GLU A 349 -15.70 -12.79 4.81
CA GLU A 349 -16.60 -13.50 5.72
C GLU A 349 -17.01 -14.88 5.16
N GLY A 350 -16.75 -15.94 5.93
CA GLY A 350 -17.09 -17.31 5.53
C GLY A 350 -16.17 -17.92 4.47
N CYS A 351 -15.03 -17.28 4.16
CA CYS A 351 -14.00 -17.76 3.25
C CYS A 351 -12.65 -17.95 3.97
N GLU A 352 -11.99 -19.07 3.72
CA GLU A 352 -10.70 -19.45 4.30
C GLU A 352 -9.70 -19.84 3.21
N VAL A 353 -8.42 -19.51 3.41
CA VAL A 353 -7.33 -19.96 2.54
C VAL A 353 -6.96 -21.39 2.93
N GLU A 354 -7.04 -22.32 1.98
CA GLU A 354 -6.66 -23.73 2.20
C GLU A 354 -5.19 -23.97 1.83
N ASN A 355 -4.75 -23.41 0.71
CA ASN A 355 -3.37 -23.51 0.25
C ASN A 355 -3.01 -22.29 -0.60
N ALA A 356 -1.85 -21.68 -0.38
CA ALA A 356 -1.38 -20.54 -1.16
C ALA A 356 0.04 -20.81 -1.67
N ASN A 357 0.27 -20.49 -2.94
CA ASN A 357 1.57 -20.59 -3.60
C ASN A 357 1.83 -19.31 -4.40
N ALA A 358 3.04 -19.12 -4.95
CA ALA A 358 3.37 -17.92 -5.72
C ALA A 358 2.47 -17.70 -6.95
N ASN A 359 1.97 -18.80 -7.54
CA ASN A 359 1.22 -18.78 -8.80
C ASN A 359 -0.29 -18.98 -8.67
N TYR A 360 -0.76 -19.55 -7.56
CA TYR A 360 -2.17 -19.87 -7.36
C TYR A 360 -2.52 -19.89 -5.87
N THR A 361 -3.77 -19.59 -5.56
CA THR A 361 -4.32 -19.76 -4.21
C THR A 361 -5.59 -20.60 -4.30
N THR A 362 -5.73 -21.53 -3.37
CA THR A 362 -6.90 -22.38 -3.18
C THR A 362 -7.65 -21.91 -1.95
N CYS A 363 -8.93 -21.63 -2.14
CA CYS A 363 -9.84 -21.05 -1.18
C CYS A 363 -11.03 -21.98 -0.94
N LYS A 364 -11.58 -21.90 0.27
CA LYS A 364 -12.77 -22.63 0.68
C LYS A 364 -13.77 -21.66 1.30
N CYS A 365 -14.98 -21.60 0.75
CA CYS A 365 -16.07 -20.76 1.25
C CYS A 365 -17.34 -21.57 1.55
N ASN A 366 -18.21 -21.02 2.40
CA ASN A 366 -19.46 -21.65 2.83
C ASN A 366 -20.73 -21.14 2.11
N HIS A 367 -20.57 -20.25 1.12
CA HIS A 367 -21.65 -19.64 0.34
C HIS A 367 -21.30 -19.66 -1.16
N LEU A 368 -22.21 -19.18 -2.00
CA LEU A 368 -22.08 -19.11 -3.45
C LEU A 368 -22.29 -17.67 -3.88
N THR A 369 -21.25 -17.07 -4.44
CA THR A 369 -21.17 -15.65 -4.79
C THR A 369 -20.11 -15.48 -5.88
N HIS A 370 -19.66 -14.24 -6.10
CA HIS A 370 -18.54 -13.89 -6.99
C HIS A 370 -17.27 -13.80 -6.16
N PHE A 371 -16.33 -14.70 -6.39
CA PHE A 371 -15.09 -14.86 -5.64
C PHE A 371 -13.89 -14.27 -6.37
N ALA A 372 -12.93 -13.78 -5.59
CA ALA A 372 -11.60 -13.40 -6.08
C ALA A 372 -10.54 -13.56 -4.98
N ILE A 373 -9.27 -13.54 -5.39
CA ILE A 373 -8.13 -13.46 -4.47
C ILE A 373 -7.71 -12.00 -4.36
N LEU A 374 -7.76 -11.47 -3.15
CA LEU A 374 -7.19 -10.17 -2.81
C LEU A 374 -5.78 -10.40 -2.31
N MET A 375 -4.86 -9.57 -2.80
CA MET A 375 -3.51 -9.51 -2.29
C MET A 375 -3.19 -8.08 -1.94
N THR A 376 -2.61 -7.89 -0.77
CA THR A 376 -2.03 -6.60 -0.43
C THR A 376 -0.78 -6.44 -1.28
N SER A 377 -0.75 -5.43 -2.16
CA SER A 377 0.53 -5.06 -2.75
C SER A 377 1.37 -4.45 -1.64
N SER A 378 2.22 -5.25 -1.01
CA SER A 378 3.46 -4.70 -0.49
C SER A 378 4.17 -4.13 -1.72
N SER A 379 4.11 -2.82 -1.90
CA SER A 379 5.05 -2.10 -2.75
C SER A 379 6.43 -2.30 -2.13
N HIS A 380 7.01 -3.48 -2.36
CA HIS A 380 8.38 -3.84 -2.04
C HIS A 380 9.40 -2.91 -2.73
N THR A 381 8.96 -1.87 -3.44
CA THR A 381 9.78 -0.84 -4.05
C THR A 381 9.78 0.51 -3.31
N GLN A 382 8.83 0.82 -2.41
CA GLN A 382 8.86 2.08 -1.64
C GLN A 382 8.97 1.87 -0.12
N VAL A 383 8.26 0.89 0.45
CA VAL A 383 8.42 0.56 1.88
C VAL A 383 9.78 -0.08 2.16
N SER A 384 10.29 -0.89 1.22
CA SER A 384 11.64 -1.46 1.32
C SER A 384 12.72 -0.41 1.14
N VAL A 385 12.49 0.66 0.37
CA VAL A 385 13.48 1.74 0.21
C VAL A 385 13.52 2.59 1.47
N HIS A 386 12.39 2.97 2.06
CA HIS A 386 12.43 3.71 3.33
C HIS A 386 12.95 2.86 4.49
N HIS A 387 12.52 1.61 4.63
CA HIS A 387 13.02 0.74 5.69
C HIS A 387 14.48 0.32 5.45
N SER A 388 14.91 0.07 4.21
CA SER A 388 16.32 -0.24 3.92
C SER A 388 17.21 0.98 3.99
N VAL A 389 16.76 2.17 3.57
CA VAL A 389 17.50 3.43 3.75
C VAL A 389 17.61 3.76 5.23
N LEU A 390 16.54 3.60 6.01
CA LEU A 390 16.59 3.79 7.46
C LEU A 390 17.51 2.75 8.12
N THR A 391 17.46 1.47 7.73
CA THR A 391 18.40 0.45 8.22
C THR A 391 19.86 0.74 7.82
N ARG A 392 20.10 1.30 6.62
CA ARG A 392 21.44 1.69 6.18
C ARG A 392 21.96 2.94 6.91
N ILE A 393 21.10 3.94 7.11
CA ILE A 393 21.43 5.17 7.85
C ILE A 393 21.64 4.85 9.33
N THR A 394 20.78 4.05 9.97
CA THR A 394 20.96 3.56 11.34
C THR A 394 22.28 2.79 11.47
N GLN A 395 22.58 1.88 10.55
CA GLN A 395 23.82 1.11 10.55
C GLN A 395 25.07 2.01 10.43
N LEU A 396 25.07 2.95 9.49
CA LEU A 396 26.17 3.91 9.34
C LEU A 396 26.32 4.82 10.57
N GLY A 397 25.21 5.34 11.10
CA GLY A 397 25.20 6.20 12.28
C GLY A 397 25.71 5.50 13.55
N ILE A 398 25.29 4.26 13.77
CA ILE A 398 25.74 3.43 14.90
C ILE A 398 27.22 3.07 14.75
N ILE A 399 27.71 2.74 13.56
CA ILE A 399 29.14 2.46 13.34
C ILE A 399 30.01 3.69 13.67
N ILE A 400 29.60 4.87 13.20
CA ILE A 400 30.31 6.13 13.50
C ILE A 400 30.28 6.39 15.02
N SER A 401 29.12 6.25 15.67
CA SER A 401 28.97 6.38 17.12
C SER A 401 29.90 5.43 17.88
N LEU A 402 29.94 4.15 17.49
CA LEU A 402 30.80 3.13 18.10
C LEU A 402 32.29 3.48 17.97
N ILE A 403 32.74 4.01 16.83
CA ILE A 403 34.13 4.48 16.65
C ILE A 403 34.44 5.64 17.62
N CYS A 404 33.55 6.64 17.68
CA CYS A 404 33.71 7.79 18.59
C CYS A 404 33.72 7.37 20.07
N LEU A 405 32.81 6.50 20.49
CA LEU A 405 32.75 5.97 21.85
C LEU A 405 33.98 5.10 22.17
N SER A 406 34.46 4.31 21.22
CA SER A 406 35.70 3.52 21.39
C SER A 406 36.92 4.40 21.63
N LEU A 407 37.08 5.48 20.85
CA LEU A 407 38.15 6.45 21.04
C LEU A 407 38.04 7.14 22.40
N CYS A 408 36.82 7.51 22.81
CA CYS A 408 36.54 8.11 24.12
C CYS A 408 36.91 7.19 25.29
N ILE A 409 36.51 5.92 25.21
CA ILE A 409 36.87 4.88 26.19
C ILE A 409 38.39 4.72 26.24
N PHE A 410 39.04 4.59 25.08
CA PHE A 410 40.49 4.46 24.98
C PHE A 410 41.21 5.63 25.67
N THR A 411 40.80 6.88 25.40
CA THR A 411 41.34 8.07 26.07
C THR A 411 41.22 7.97 27.59
N PHE A 412 40.04 7.63 28.13
CA PHE A 412 39.84 7.57 29.58
C PHE A 412 40.56 6.40 30.28
N PHE A 413 40.86 5.32 29.56
CA PHE A 413 41.65 4.21 30.09
C PHE A 413 43.16 4.46 30.02
N PHE A 414 43.66 5.06 28.93
CA PHE A 414 45.09 5.34 28.77
C PHE A 414 45.59 6.45 29.70
N PHE A 415 44.82 7.53 29.86
CA PHE A 415 45.20 8.65 30.71
C PHE A 415 44.75 8.44 32.16
N SER A 416 45.31 7.43 32.83
CA SER A 416 44.99 7.10 34.22
C SER A 416 45.24 8.25 35.21
N GLU A 417 46.08 9.22 34.85
CA GLU A 417 46.37 10.41 35.66
C GLU A 417 45.23 11.46 35.69
N ILE A 418 44.24 11.37 34.76
CA ILE A 418 43.12 12.33 34.65
C ILE A 418 41.89 11.86 35.46
N GLN A 419 41.99 10.78 36.24
CA GLN A 419 40.86 10.19 36.95
C GLN A 419 40.25 11.13 38.00
N SER A 420 39.13 11.76 37.63
CA SER A 420 38.25 12.55 38.47
C SER A 420 36.89 11.86 38.59
N THR A 421 36.12 12.16 39.64
CA THR A 421 34.73 11.68 39.78
C THR A 421 33.91 11.92 38.51
N ARG A 422 34.13 13.06 37.84
CA ARG A 422 33.48 13.39 36.56
C ARG A 422 33.86 12.43 35.42
N THR A 423 35.16 12.15 35.25
CA THR A 423 35.63 11.28 34.17
C THR A 423 35.25 9.83 34.42
N THR A 424 35.12 9.41 35.68
CA THR A 424 34.60 8.07 36.04
C THR A 424 33.13 7.91 35.65
N ILE A 425 32.29 8.93 35.90
CA ILE A 425 30.87 8.93 35.49
C ILE A 425 30.77 8.82 33.96
N HIS A 426 31.50 9.67 33.23
CA HIS A 426 31.51 9.64 31.77
C HIS A 426 32.04 8.31 31.21
N LYS A 427 33.08 7.74 31.82
CA LYS A 427 33.61 6.42 31.45
C LYS A 427 32.53 5.34 31.53
N ASN A 428 31.79 5.28 32.63
CA ASN A 428 30.72 4.28 32.79
C ASN A 428 29.54 4.53 31.83
N LEU A 429 29.19 5.79 31.57
CA LEU A 429 28.18 6.17 30.58
C LEU A 429 28.58 5.73 29.16
N CYS A 430 29.81 6.02 28.74
CA CYS A 430 30.34 5.63 27.43
C CYS A 430 30.42 4.09 27.30
N CYS A 431 30.86 3.38 28.34
CA CYS A 431 30.88 1.91 28.34
C CYS A 431 29.47 1.31 28.24
N ALA A 432 28.48 1.85 28.96
CA ALA A 432 27.10 1.38 28.90
C ALA A 432 26.47 1.61 27.51
N LEU A 433 26.65 2.81 26.94
CA LEU A 433 26.18 3.13 25.58
C LEU A 433 26.87 2.28 24.51
N PHE A 434 28.19 2.09 24.61
CA PHE A 434 28.94 1.25 23.67
C PHE A 434 28.43 -0.20 23.67
N LEU A 435 28.24 -0.80 24.84
CA LEU A 435 27.73 -2.17 24.94
C LEU A 435 26.28 -2.28 24.45
N ALA A 436 25.43 -1.28 24.73
CA ALA A 436 24.05 -1.24 24.24
C ALA A 436 24.00 -1.15 22.70
N GLU A 437 24.76 -0.22 22.10
CA GLU A 437 24.82 0.00 20.65
C GLU A 437 25.43 -1.20 19.91
N LEU A 438 26.48 -1.82 20.47
CA LEU A 438 27.11 -3.02 19.91
C LEU A 438 26.13 -4.21 19.90
N LEU A 439 25.43 -4.43 21.01
CA LEU A 439 24.40 -5.48 21.11
C LEU A 439 23.21 -5.19 20.19
N PHE A 440 22.85 -3.93 20.00
CA PHE A 440 21.77 -3.54 19.10
C PHE A 440 22.15 -3.85 17.65
N LEU A 441 23.38 -3.52 17.24
CA LEU A 441 23.89 -3.75 15.89
C LEU A 441 24.00 -5.24 15.53
N ILE A 442 24.51 -6.06 16.45
CA ILE A 442 24.78 -7.49 16.20
C ILE A 442 23.53 -8.35 16.48
N GLY A 443 22.71 -7.96 17.45
CA GLY A 443 21.72 -8.84 18.09
C GLY A 443 20.27 -8.65 17.67
N ILE A 444 19.85 -7.48 17.15
CA ILE A 444 18.42 -7.18 16.93
C ILE A 444 17.73 -8.14 15.94
N ASN A 445 18.49 -8.68 14.97
CA ASN A 445 18.00 -9.54 13.88
C ASN A 445 18.24 -11.05 14.11
N MET A 446 18.71 -11.45 15.30
CA MET A 446 19.02 -12.84 15.65
C MET A 446 17.77 -13.61 16.13
N THR A 447 16.70 -13.63 15.32
CA THR A 447 15.38 -14.17 15.72
C THR A 447 15.25 -15.70 15.65
N LYS A 448 16.18 -16.39 14.98
CA LYS A 448 16.13 -17.85 14.77
C LYS A 448 16.13 -18.65 16.08
N ASN A 449 16.88 -18.19 17.08
CA ASN A 449 17.02 -18.86 18.37
C ASN A 449 16.26 -18.08 19.45
N LYS A 450 15.07 -18.56 19.83
CA LYS A 450 14.20 -17.86 20.81
C LYS A 450 14.91 -17.56 22.14
N LEU A 451 15.73 -18.48 22.64
CA LEU A 451 16.51 -18.27 23.87
C LEU A 451 17.56 -17.15 23.72
N LEU A 452 18.31 -17.16 22.62
CA LEU A 452 19.33 -16.15 22.33
C LEU A 452 18.69 -14.76 22.17
N CYS A 453 17.56 -14.71 21.47
CA CYS A 453 16.80 -13.50 21.23
C CYS A 453 16.27 -12.88 22.54
N ALA A 454 15.76 -13.71 23.45
CA ALA A 454 15.32 -13.27 24.78
C ALA A 454 16.48 -12.75 25.64
N VAL A 455 17.64 -13.42 25.61
CA VAL A 455 18.85 -12.97 26.34
C VAL A 455 19.36 -11.65 25.79
N ILE A 456 19.41 -11.49 24.46
CA ILE A 456 19.80 -10.23 23.82
C ILE A 456 18.83 -9.10 24.21
N ALA A 457 17.52 -9.33 24.15
CA ALA A 457 16.51 -8.35 24.56
C ALA A 457 16.68 -7.97 26.04
N GLY A 458 16.99 -8.93 26.92
CA GLY A 458 17.27 -8.70 28.34
C GLY A 458 18.53 -7.87 28.59
N MET A 459 19.62 -8.20 27.90
CA MET A 459 20.87 -7.44 27.99
C MET A 459 20.69 -6.01 27.48
N LEU A 460 20.01 -5.84 26.36
CA LEU A 460 19.72 -4.52 25.81
C LEU A 460 18.88 -3.67 26.77
N HIS A 461 17.83 -4.24 27.36
CA HIS A 461 17.01 -3.58 28.38
C HIS A 461 17.87 -3.07 29.54
N TYR A 462 18.79 -3.91 30.03
CA TYR A 462 19.70 -3.57 31.12
C TYR A 462 20.68 -2.45 30.74
N PHE A 463 21.38 -2.56 29.61
CA PHE A 463 22.41 -1.59 29.23
C PHE A 463 21.82 -0.21 28.91
N PHE A 464 20.64 -0.13 28.28
CA PHE A 464 19.99 1.17 28.07
C PHE A 464 19.51 1.80 29.37
N LEU A 465 18.93 1.04 30.30
CA LEU A 465 18.57 1.56 31.63
C LEU A 465 19.80 1.98 32.44
N ALA A 466 20.91 1.25 32.33
CA ALA A 466 22.17 1.64 32.95
C ALA A 466 22.72 2.94 32.35
N ALA A 467 22.65 3.12 31.03
CA ALA A 467 23.02 4.38 30.39
C ALA A 467 22.16 5.54 30.90
N PHE A 468 20.84 5.37 31.03
CA PHE A 468 19.96 6.38 31.62
C PHE A 468 20.31 6.68 33.09
N ALA A 469 20.59 5.67 33.90
CA ALA A 469 20.97 5.86 35.30
C ALA A 469 22.29 6.64 35.43
N TRP A 470 23.30 6.33 34.61
CA TRP A 470 24.57 7.07 34.57
C TRP A 470 24.41 8.50 34.06
N MET A 471 23.54 8.71 33.07
CA MET A 471 23.17 10.03 32.56
C MET A 471 22.42 10.87 33.62
N CYS A 472 21.58 10.23 34.44
CA CYS A 472 20.93 10.85 35.60
C CYS A 472 21.95 11.27 36.67
N ILE A 473 22.87 10.36 37.02
CA ILE A 473 23.97 10.66 37.94
C ILE A 473 24.81 11.82 37.42
N GLU A 474 25.09 11.88 36.12
CA GLU A 474 25.79 12.99 35.50
C GLU A 474 25.02 14.31 35.66
N GLY A 475 23.71 14.32 35.41
CA GLY A 475 22.85 15.48 35.61
C GLY A 475 22.81 15.98 37.05
N ILE A 476 22.64 15.07 38.02
CA ILE A 476 22.66 15.39 39.45
C ILE A 476 24.04 15.92 39.87
N HIS A 477 25.11 15.26 39.43
CA HIS A 477 26.48 15.67 39.76
C HIS A 477 26.80 17.06 39.20
N LEU A 478 26.38 17.37 37.98
CA LEU A 478 26.51 18.70 37.39
C LEU A 478 25.68 19.75 38.15
N TYR A 479 24.45 19.42 38.52
CA TYR A 479 23.59 20.29 39.33
C TYR A 479 24.25 20.64 40.68
N LEU A 480 24.78 19.65 41.41
CA LEU A 480 25.45 19.86 42.69
C LEU A 480 26.69 20.75 42.58
N ILE A 481 27.47 20.61 41.50
CA ILE A 481 28.61 21.48 41.21
C ILE A 481 28.16 22.93 41.01
N VAL A 482 27.10 23.16 40.24
CA VAL A 482 26.61 24.52 39.91
C VAL A 482 25.95 25.21 41.10
N VAL A 483 25.25 24.47 41.96
CA VAL A 483 24.64 25.01 43.18
C VAL A 483 25.68 25.22 44.30
N GLY A 484 26.89 24.64 44.16
CA GLY A 484 28.01 24.91 45.06
C GLY A 484 27.89 24.22 46.43
N VAL A 485 27.18 23.10 46.51
CA VAL A 485 27.06 22.33 47.75
C VAL A 485 28.33 21.49 47.94
N ILE A 486 29.05 21.71 49.05
CA ILE A 486 30.22 20.91 49.41
C ILE A 486 29.75 19.57 49.98
N TYR A 487 29.99 18.49 49.26
CA TYR A 487 29.65 17.12 49.69
C TYR A 487 30.90 16.25 49.81
N ASN A 488 30.80 15.18 50.61
CA ASN A 488 31.90 14.25 50.82
C ASN A 488 32.10 13.33 49.59
N ARG A 489 33.23 13.49 48.88
CA ARG A 489 33.49 12.86 47.56
C ARG A 489 33.50 11.33 47.59
N GLY A 490 34.00 10.71 48.67
CA GLY A 490 34.12 9.25 48.79
C GLY A 490 32.79 8.52 49.01
N PHE A 491 31.91 9.09 49.86
CA PHE A 491 30.58 8.54 50.14
C PHE A 491 29.69 8.56 48.89
N LEU A 492 29.75 9.65 48.12
CA LEU A 492 28.95 9.81 46.91
C LEU A 492 29.38 8.84 45.79
N HIS A 493 30.68 8.57 45.66
CA HIS A 493 31.21 7.68 44.63
C HIS A 493 30.71 6.22 44.80
N LYS A 494 30.67 5.69 46.03
CA LYS A 494 30.14 4.35 46.29
C LYS A 494 28.63 4.27 46.00
N ASN A 495 27.87 5.31 46.37
CA ASN A 495 26.43 5.36 46.15
C ASN A 495 26.07 5.49 44.66
N PHE A 496 26.89 6.17 43.86
CA PHE A 496 26.71 6.26 42.41
C PHE A 496 26.81 4.91 41.71
N TYR A 497 27.75 4.05 42.10
CA TYR A 497 27.86 2.70 41.52
C TYR A 497 26.68 1.81 41.89
N ILE A 498 26.18 1.93 43.13
CA ILE A 498 24.97 1.24 43.56
C ILE A 498 23.79 1.72 42.69
N PHE A 499 23.53 3.03 42.61
CA PHE A 499 22.40 3.53 41.83
C PHE A 499 22.52 3.24 40.32
N GLY A 500 23.71 3.41 39.75
CA GLY A 500 23.96 3.32 38.31
C GLY A 500 23.86 1.91 37.72
N TYR A 501 24.17 0.87 38.49
CA TYR A 501 24.11 -0.52 38.01
C TYR A 501 23.05 -1.38 38.74
N PHE A 502 22.92 -1.21 40.06
CA PHE A 502 21.94 -2.01 40.82
C PHE A 502 20.50 -1.59 40.53
N GLY A 503 20.23 -0.29 40.37
CA GLY A 503 18.89 0.20 40.02
C GLY A 503 18.33 -0.45 38.74
N PRO A 504 19.04 -0.35 37.59
CA PRO A 504 18.67 -1.06 36.36
C PRO A 504 18.54 -2.57 36.52
N ALA A 505 19.43 -3.21 37.29
CA ALA A 505 19.38 -4.66 37.53
C ALA A 505 18.10 -5.09 38.26
N VAL A 506 17.64 -4.30 39.24
CA VAL A 506 16.38 -4.55 39.96
C VAL A 506 15.18 -4.44 39.01
N VAL A 507 15.13 -3.39 38.18
CA VAL A 507 14.03 -3.20 37.22
C VAL A 507 13.96 -4.38 36.24
N VAL A 508 15.09 -4.74 35.61
CA VAL A 508 15.14 -5.85 34.66
C VAL A 508 14.86 -7.19 35.34
N GLY A 509 15.34 -7.40 36.56
CA GLY A 509 15.10 -8.61 37.33
C GLY A 509 13.61 -8.83 37.65
N VAL A 510 12.92 -7.78 38.12
CA VAL A 510 11.47 -7.84 38.37
C VAL A 510 10.71 -8.12 37.08
N SER A 511 11.09 -7.46 35.98
CA SER A 511 10.43 -7.63 34.67
C SER A 511 10.67 -9.01 34.07
N ALA A 512 11.85 -9.60 34.27
CA ALA A 512 12.14 -10.97 33.87
C ALA A 512 11.33 -11.99 34.68
N ILE A 513 11.18 -11.80 36.00
CA ILE A 513 10.39 -12.70 36.85
C ILE A 513 8.90 -12.65 36.47
N LEU A 514 8.35 -11.46 36.25
CA LEU A 514 6.93 -11.28 35.94
C LEU A 514 6.58 -11.58 34.47
N GLY A 515 7.55 -11.49 33.55
CA GLY A 515 7.27 -11.39 32.12
C GLY A 515 8.32 -12.00 31.19
N TYR A 516 9.01 -13.08 31.58
CA TYR A 516 10.05 -13.72 30.75
C TYR A 516 9.61 -14.05 29.30
N LYS A 517 8.31 -14.33 29.08
CA LYS A 517 7.74 -14.63 27.75
C LYS A 517 7.67 -13.43 26.81
N TYR A 518 7.74 -12.20 27.35
CA TYR A 518 7.63 -10.96 26.59
C TYR A 518 8.99 -10.38 26.18
N TYR A 519 10.08 -11.10 26.45
CA TYR A 519 11.43 -10.80 25.97
C TYR A 519 11.66 -11.47 24.60
N GLY A 520 11.64 -10.66 23.54
CA GLY A 520 11.78 -11.12 22.16
C GLY A 520 10.42 -11.29 21.46
N THR A 521 10.37 -10.92 20.18
CA THR A 521 9.21 -11.10 19.29
C THR A 521 9.62 -11.93 18.08
N ASP A 522 8.65 -12.42 17.29
CA ASP A 522 8.96 -13.17 16.07
C ASP A 522 9.61 -12.30 14.97
N LYS A 523 9.54 -10.97 15.09
CA LYS A 523 10.09 -10.01 14.13
C LYS A 523 11.42 -9.39 14.55
N VAL A 524 11.60 -9.09 15.84
CA VAL A 524 12.82 -8.45 16.40
C VAL A 524 13.14 -8.94 17.81
N CYS A 525 14.44 -8.98 18.15
CA CYS A 525 14.92 -9.31 19.48
C CYS A 525 14.86 -8.13 20.45
N TRP A 526 13.65 -7.66 20.70
CA TRP A 526 13.33 -6.57 21.63
C TRP A 526 12.13 -6.91 22.52
N LEU A 527 11.83 -6.07 23.52
CA LEU A 527 10.64 -6.20 24.37
C LEU A 527 9.36 -6.15 23.53
N SER A 528 8.42 -7.05 23.81
CA SER A 528 7.09 -7.03 23.21
C SER A 528 6.30 -5.79 23.64
N THR A 529 5.57 -5.19 22.70
CA THR A 529 4.62 -4.09 22.95
C THR A 529 3.26 -4.61 23.42
N GLU A 530 3.03 -5.92 23.37
CA GLU A 530 1.80 -6.54 23.85
C GLU A 530 1.69 -6.47 25.39
N ASN A 531 0.45 -6.31 25.89
CA ASN A 531 0.13 -6.27 27.32
C ASN A 531 0.87 -5.17 28.13
N ASN A 532 1.21 -4.05 27.50
CA ASN A 532 1.90 -2.91 28.15
C ASN A 532 3.26 -3.26 28.79
N PHE A 533 3.89 -4.38 28.41
CA PHE A 533 5.18 -4.80 29.00
C PHE A 533 6.31 -3.79 28.71
N ILE A 534 6.24 -3.10 27.58
CA ILE A 534 7.16 -2.02 27.19
C ILE A 534 7.23 -0.88 28.21
N TRP A 535 6.19 -0.67 29.03
CA TRP A 535 6.19 0.35 30.10
C TRP A 535 7.21 0.08 31.20
N SER A 536 7.68 -1.17 31.34
CA SER A 536 8.81 -1.49 32.22
C SER A 536 10.08 -0.73 31.84
N PHE A 537 10.26 -0.38 30.56
CA PHE A 537 11.39 0.39 30.07
C PHE A 537 11.05 1.88 29.99
N ILE A 538 9.91 2.20 29.37
CA ILE A 538 9.50 3.59 29.12
C ILE A 538 9.27 4.37 30.42
N GLY A 539 8.62 3.77 31.42
CA GLY A 539 8.30 4.43 32.68
C GLY A 539 9.54 4.97 33.40
N PRO A 540 10.52 4.11 33.73
CA PRO A 540 11.79 4.55 34.32
C PRO A 540 12.56 5.55 33.45
N ALA A 541 12.59 5.35 32.13
CA ALA A 541 13.27 6.26 31.21
C ALA A 541 12.64 7.67 31.21
N CYS A 542 11.31 7.78 31.15
CA CYS A 542 10.59 9.05 31.21
C CYS A 542 10.84 9.78 32.54
N LEU A 543 10.82 9.07 33.66
CA LEU A 543 11.12 9.65 34.98
C LEU A 543 12.54 10.25 35.01
N ILE A 544 13.53 9.50 34.50
CA ILE A 544 14.93 9.94 34.46
C ILE A 544 15.11 11.15 33.53
N ILE A 545 14.54 11.11 32.33
CA ILE A 545 14.64 12.22 31.37
C ILE A 545 13.99 13.48 31.98
N LEU A 546 12.85 13.36 32.64
CA LEU A 546 12.19 14.47 33.32
C LEU A 546 13.10 15.10 34.38
N VAL A 547 13.74 14.30 35.24
CA VAL A 547 14.68 14.79 36.27
C VAL A 547 15.87 15.50 35.62
N ASN A 548 16.42 14.95 34.53
CA ASN A 548 17.52 15.56 33.80
C ASN A 548 17.14 16.90 33.16
N LEU A 549 15.93 17.01 32.60
CA LEU A 549 15.42 18.26 32.04
C LEU A 549 15.21 19.33 33.12
N MET A 550 14.71 18.94 34.30
CA MET A 550 14.61 19.85 35.44
C MET A 550 15.99 20.34 35.90
N ALA A 551 16.96 19.43 36.04
CA ALA A 551 18.33 19.77 36.40
C ALA A 551 18.95 20.71 35.35
N PHE A 552 18.79 20.42 34.05
CA PHE A 552 19.23 21.27 32.95
C PHE A 552 18.65 22.68 33.06
N GLY A 553 17.33 22.80 33.28
CA GLY A 553 16.66 24.11 33.44
C GLY A 553 17.26 24.94 34.56
N VAL A 554 17.53 24.33 35.73
CA VAL A 554 18.15 25.04 36.87
C VAL A 554 19.61 25.40 36.58
N ILE A 555 20.36 24.52 35.94
CA ILE A 555 21.76 24.77 35.54
C ILE A 555 21.81 25.96 34.59
N ILE A 556 21.00 25.97 33.53
CA ILE A 556 20.92 27.08 32.57
C ILE A 556 20.50 28.37 33.26
N TYR A 557 19.47 28.33 34.12
CA TYR A 557 19.04 29.51 34.87
C TYR A 557 20.17 30.10 35.72
N LYS A 558 20.89 29.26 36.47
CA LYS A 558 22.02 29.69 37.31
C LYS A 558 23.22 30.18 36.48
N VAL A 559 23.58 29.49 35.41
CA VAL A 559 24.67 29.86 34.50
C VAL A 559 24.36 31.19 33.80
N PHE A 560 23.13 31.39 33.34
CA PHE A 560 22.69 32.63 32.72
C PHE A 560 22.70 33.80 33.72
N ARG A 561 22.16 33.60 34.92
CA ARG A 561 22.22 34.59 36.01
C ARG A 561 23.66 34.98 36.37
N HIS A 562 24.56 34.00 36.50
CA HIS A 562 25.95 34.24 36.87
C HIS A 562 26.74 34.92 35.75
N THR A 563 26.48 34.57 34.49
CA THR A 563 27.11 35.21 33.32
C THR A 563 26.61 36.64 33.13
N ALA A 564 25.32 36.90 33.36
CA ALA A 564 24.73 38.24 33.32
C ALA A 564 25.26 39.18 34.43
N MET A 565 25.74 38.63 35.56
CA MET A 565 26.28 39.42 36.68
C MET A 565 27.76 39.82 36.50
N LEU A 566 28.53 39.14 35.64
CA LEU A 566 30.00 39.26 35.63
C LEU A 566 30.60 40.20 34.57
N LYS A 567 29.89 40.62 33.50
CA LYS A 567 30.40 41.63 32.53
C LYS A 567 29.29 42.35 31.74
N PRO A 568 29.14 43.69 31.88
CA PRO A 568 28.26 44.49 31.01
C PRO A 568 28.98 45.18 29.83
N GLU A 569 30.27 44.94 29.58
CA GLU A 569 31.01 45.64 28.51
C GLU A 569 31.69 44.69 27.52
N GLY A 570 31.30 44.81 26.25
CA GLY A 570 32.02 44.30 25.07
C GLY A 570 31.58 42.93 24.54
N SER A 571 30.67 42.93 23.56
CA SER A 571 30.17 41.79 22.76
C SER A 571 29.14 40.87 23.43
N CYS A 572 27.91 41.38 23.56
CA CYS A 572 26.71 40.61 23.89
C CYS A 572 26.56 39.34 23.03
N TYR A 573 26.95 39.41 21.75
CA TYR A 573 26.84 38.30 20.79
C TYR A 573 27.83 37.14 21.06
N GLU A 574 29.09 37.42 21.43
CA GLU A 574 30.07 36.35 21.70
C GLU A 574 29.79 35.60 23.01
N ASN A 575 29.31 36.31 24.05
CA ASN A 575 28.90 35.67 25.31
C ASN A 575 27.62 34.83 25.13
N ILE A 576 26.64 35.30 24.36
CA ILE A 576 25.43 34.51 24.03
C ILE A 576 25.82 33.27 23.21
N ARG A 577 26.73 33.40 22.22
CA ARG A 577 27.19 32.27 21.40
C ARG A 577 27.95 31.21 22.22
N SER A 578 28.80 31.65 23.15
CA SER A 578 29.53 30.74 24.04
C SER A 578 28.59 30.04 25.03
N CYS A 579 27.61 30.76 25.58
CA CYS A 579 26.56 30.20 26.46
C CYS A 579 25.66 29.21 25.70
N ALA A 580 25.24 29.55 24.48
CA ALA A 580 24.46 28.67 23.62
C ALA A 580 25.23 27.39 23.26
N ARG A 581 26.54 27.50 22.97
CA ARG A 581 27.41 26.35 22.73
C ARG A 581 27.53 25.45 23.98
N GLY A 582 27.66 26.04 25.16
CA GLY A 582 27.65 25.31 26.43
C GLY A 582 26.31 24.63 26.72
N ALA A 583 25.19 25.34 26.50
CA ALA A 583 23.85 24.80 26.67
C ALA A 583 23.57 23.63 25.72
N LEU A 584 23.98 23.76 24.45
CA LEU A 584 23.85 22.71 23.45
C LEU A 584 24.68 21.47 23.83
N ALA A 585 25.91 21.65 24.31
CA ALA A 585 26.74 20.55 24.79
C ALA A 585 26.08 19.80 25.96
N LEU A 586 25.52 20.55 26.92
CA LEU A 586 24.83 20.00 28.08
C LEU A 586 23.53 19.28 27.71
N LEU A 587 22.79 19.77 26.72
CA LEU A 587 21.55 19.17 26.25
C LEU A 587 21.78 17.74 25.70
N PHE A 588 22.84 17.54 24.91
CA PHE A 588 23.21 16.23 24.38
C PHE A 588 23.80 15.31 25.45
N LEU A 589 24.58 15.85 26.38
CA LEU A 589 25.15 15.09 27.50
C LEU A 589 24.09 14.54 28.46
N LEU A 590 23.02 15.31 28.70
CA LEU A 590 21.91 14.93 29.59
C LEU A 590 20.83 14.07 28.91
N GLY A 591 21.01 13.75 27.62
CA GLY A 591 20.19 12.85 26.82
C GLY A 591 18.77 13.31 26.53
N ALA A 592 18.57 14.62 26.32
CA ALA A 592 17.29 15.13 25.83
C ALA A 592 16.89 14.55 24.46
N THR A 593 17.86 14.06 23.68
CA THR A 593 17.66 13.33 22.42
C THR A 593 16.79 12.08 22.55
N TRP A 594 16.74 11.47 23.74
CA TRP A 594 15.94 10.28 24.01
C TRP A 594 14.44 10.56 24.07
N MET A 595 14.02 11.84 24.15
CA MET A 595 12.62 12.22 23.98
C MET A 595 12.06 11.78 22.62
N PHE A 596 12.88 11.81 21.56
CA PHE A 596 12.47 11.29 20.26
C PHE A 596 12.31 9.77 20.25
N GLY A 597 13.07 9.06 21.08
CA GLY A 597 12.91 7.61 21.27
C GLY A 597 11.60 7.25 21.96
N VAL A 598 11.25 7.97 23.03
CA VAL A 598 9.94 7.82 23.70
C VAL A 598 8.81 8.15 22.73
N LEU A 599 8.92 9.27 21.99
CA LEU A 599 7.92 9.68 21.01
C LEU A 599 7.73 8.65 19.90
N HIS A 600 8.83 8.02 19.44
CA HIS A 600 8.78 6.98 18.43
C HIS A 600 8.02 5.74 18.92
N VAL A 601 8.26 5.31 20.16
CA VAL A 601 7.57 4.15 20.75
C VAL A 601 6.09 4.42 21.01
N VAL A 602 5.70 5.67 21.29
CA VAL A 602 4.29 6.05 21.54
C VAL A 602 3.49 6.24 20.24
N ASN A 603 4.04 6.93 19.24
CA ASN A 603 3.30 7.32 18.04
C ASN A 603 3.51 6.39 16.83
N GLY A 604 4.52 5.52 16.84
CA GLY A 604 4.76 4.56 15.75
C GLY A 604 5.06 5.18 14.37
N SER A 605 5.42 6.47 14.30
CA SER A 605 5.60 7.19 13.03
C SER A 605 6.99 6.99 12.43
N VAL A 606 7.08 6.86 11.11
CA VAL A 606 8.34 6.77 10.37
C VAL A 606 9.22 8.01 10.59
N VAL A 607 8.62 9.21 10.65
CA VAL A 607 9.34 10.47 10.90
C VAL A 607 10.03 10.45 12.26
N THR A 608 9.33 9.94 13.29
CA THR A 608 9.89 9.83 14.64
C THR A 608 11.05 8.83 14.72
N ALA A 609 11.04 7.79 13.88
CA ALA A 609 12.15 6.83 13.76
C ALA A 609 13.41 7.49 13.17
N TYR A 610 13.26 8.32 12.14
CA TYR A 610 14.38 9.09 11.55
C TYR A 610 14.98 10.06 12.57
N LEU A 611 14.13 10.85 13.25
CA LEU A 611 14.59 11.82 14.25
C LEU A 611 15.32 11.13 15.41
N PHE A 612 14.80 10.02 15.91
CA PHE A 612 15.44 9.23 16.96
C PHE A 612 16.80 8.70 16.51
N THR A 613 16.85 8.06 15.34
CA THR A 613 18.06 7.47 14.77
C THR A 613 19.17 8.51 14.60
N ILE A 614 18.86 9.63 13.95
CA ILE A 614 19.82 10.70 13.67
C ILE A 614 20.32 11.31 14.99
N SER A 615 19.41 11.55 15.93
CA SER A 615 19.77 12.11 17.24
C SER A 615 20.67 11.16 18.05
N ASN A 616 20.42 9.85 17.99
CA ASN A 616 21.23 8.85 18.68
C ASN A 616 22.64 8.72 18.06
N ALA A 617 22.73 8.73 16.73
CA ALA A 617 24.03 8.73 16.03
C ALA A 617 24.88 9.96 16.39
N PHE A 618 24.25 11.14 16.48
CA PHE A 618 24.95 12.35 16.88
C PHE A 618 25.30 12.40 18.38
N GLN A 619 24.57 11.68 19.24
CA GLN A 619 24.83 11.67 20.67
C GLN A 619 26.24 11.13 21.00
N GLY A 620 26.61 9.97 20.46
CA GLY A 620 27.97 9.40 20.66
C GLY A 620 29.08 10.29 20.09
N MET A 621 28.83 10.93 18.94
CA MET A 621 29.76 11.87 18.32
C MET A 621 29.96 13.14 19.18
N PHE A 622 28.87 13.73 19.68
CA PHE A 622 28.94 14.92 20.54
C PHE A 622 29.61 14.65 21.87
N ILE A 623 29.36 13.47 22.48
CA ILE A 623 30.06 13.03 23.69
C ILE A 623 31.58 13.07 23.45
N PHE A 624 32.08 12.47 22.36
CA PHE A 624 33.51 12.50 22.03
C PHE A 624 34.03 13.93 21.80
N ILE A 625 33.32 14.75 21.02
CA ILE A 625 33.76 16.12 20.73
C ILE A 625 33.84 16.97 22.00
N PHE A 626 32.80 16.96 22.83
CA PHE A 626 32.75 17.82 24.02
C PHE A 626 33.63 17.31 25.15
N GLN A 627 33.69 15.99 25.36
CA GLN A 627 34.43 15.43 26.48
C GLN A 627 35.91 15.20 26.16
N CYS A 628 36.27 14.76 24.95
CA CYS A 628 37.66 14.48 24.58
C CYS A 628 38.29 15.64 23.80
N VAL A 629 37.68 16.09 22.71
CA VAL A 629 38.30 17.07 21.79
C VAL A 629 38.31 18.47 22.37
N LEU A 630 37.23 18.93 23.00
CA LEU A 630 37.09 20.30 23.52
C LEU A 630 37.50 20.47 24.99
N SER A 631 37.82 19.38 25.68
CA SER A 631 38.27 19.43 27.07
C SER A 631 39.73 19.86 27.12
N LYS A 632 39.98 21.10 27.56
CA LYS A 632 41.34 21.67 27.68
C LYS A 632 42.30 20.77 28.47
N LYS A 633 41.81 20.14 29.55
CA LYS A 633 42.60 19.20 30.35
C LYS A 633 43.09 18.01 29.54
N ILE A 634 42.25 17.49 28.64
CA ILE A 634 42.60 16.36 27.79
C ILE A 634 43.49 16.81 26.63
N GLN A 635 43.22 17.99 26.05
CA GLN A 635 44.10 18.59 25.03
C GLN A 635 45.53 18.78 25.54
N GLU A 636 45.70 19.26 26.78
CA GLU A 636 47.01 19.44 27.40
C GLU A 636 47.75 18.12 27.59
N GLU A 637 47.06 17.04 27.97
CA GLU A 637 47.67 15.71 28.12
C GLU A 637 47.95 15.04 26.78
N TYR A 638 47.08 15.19 25.78
CA TYR A 638 47.40 14.78 24.41
C TYR A 638 48.63 15.54 23.90
N TYR A 639 48.72 16.85 24.15
CA TYR A 639 49.87 17.65 23.77
C TYR A 639 51.14 17.20 24.51
N ARG A 640 51.08 16.86 25.80
CA ARG A 640 52.20 16.27 26.56
C ARG A 640 52.61 14.91 26.00
N LEU A 641 51.65 14.04 25.66
CA LEU A 641 51.92 12.75 25.03
C LEU A 641 52.62 12.94 23.67
N PHE A 642 52.08 13.78 22.79
CA PHE A 642 52.69 14.07 21.48
C PHE A 642 54.06 14.77 21.60
N LYS A 643 54.27 15.58 22.63
CA LYS A 643 55.56 16.22 22.94
C LYS A 643 56.57 15.28 23.59
N ASN A 644 56.13 14.19 24.22
CA ASN A 644 56.97 13.14 24.79
C ASN A 644 57.22 11.97 23.82
N VAL A 645 56.48 11.90 22.70
CA VAL A 645 56.68 10.95 21.58
C VAL A 645 57.78 11.34 20.56
N PRO A 646 58.49 12.51 20.57
CA PRO A 646 59.54 12.80 19.59
C PRO A 646 60.92 12.21 19.96
N CYS A 647 60.99 11.07 20.66
CA CYS A 647 62.23 10.30 20.81
C CYS A 647 62.17 8.86 20.26
N CYS A 648 60.99 8.31 19.93
CA CYS A 648 60.92 6.92 19.47
C CYS A 648 60.84 6.77 17.93
N LEU A 649 60.50 7.82 17.19
CA LEU A 649 60.46 7.80 15.72
C LEU A 649 61.80 8.17 15.06
N MET A 650 62.82 8.56 15.84
CA MET A 650 64.17 8.87 15.31
C MET A 650 65.16 7.70 15.43
N CYS A 651 64.79 6.59 16.08
CA CYS A 651 65.59 5.34 16.11
C CYS A 651 65.22 4.35 15.00
N LEU A 652 64.31 4.72 14.09
CA LEU A 652 63.86 3.89 12.97
C LEU A 652 64.17 4.53 11.61
N ARG A 653 65.25 5.31 11.55
CA ARG A 653 65.81 5.85 10.31
C ARG A 653 67.26 5.45 10.16
#